data_AF-A0A8J6QRG3-F1
#
_entry.id   AF-A0A8J6QRG3-F1
#
_cell.length_a   1.000
_cell.length_b   1.000
_cell.length_c   1.000
_cell.angle_alpha   90.00
_cell.angle_beta   90.00
_cell.angle_gamma   90.00
#
_symmetry.space_group_name_H-M   'P 1'
#
loop_
_entity.id
_entity.type
_entity.pdbx_description
1 polymer ?
#
loop_
_entity_poly.entity_id
_entity_poly.type
_entity_poly.pdbx_seq_one_letter_code
_entity_poly.pdbx_strand_id
1 'polypeptide(L)'
;MSNLQRLLNWLLYAAALLALLPVFPFVALWVQIFLATGVVAGWLRPRLVWHQAFDRLAMLVTTVAVVVNALQLTLTDVALPLVQVLCILLAARLASEKTPRNILQSFVLALTLLAASSLLTLDMVYLVYLVLMILILSAGLVLLSFVNVDPAIQLSVQALKGLIFFLLVIPVITLVLMAAFFFILPRTPTPLWTIVGQKGTAVAGMSDQVRPGSFSDLAGTGEIAFRAETAELPAQLLYWRGIVLDQADGHIWRRSNRQPDEQFRPATANGQQVVVYAEPKSDPYLVALDRSDRLQGVSHRSETDGVFVRQRQDYQRTTYRATGWPQGVARLRGSADLYLSVPETLSSQVRQAVASINVENLGFAERVAELEGFFLRRQLSYSAENLPQTETPVATFLFDSRRGYCEHFASAFAVMLRLMDVPTRLVGGYLGGTYNRFGEFYLVTEDRAHVWVEALNDQGEWVRIDPSRLAINADQAFSAAVAERGYVQSLTDALFHLWTRRVLNFDVQQQFQLLRETSTRLGLLRQINVPSLVAVMMIMALGLVVVLAWKRRWGTKNKGLLHSYLRQVARCAGLQRLPPELGLYQLAHLSGHPLCREFADLYGAALYGGKRLDSSQNKRLRDVVRQLKKERFVIEVALPQCLGDNSRSE
;
A
#
# COMPACT_ATOMS: atom_id res chain seq x y z
N MET A 1 20.97 -18.20 32.06
CA MET A 1 20.01 -17.22 31.51
C MET A 1 18.73 -17.25 32.35
N SER A 2 18.32 -16.09 32.89
CA SER A 2 17.04 -15.97 33.61
C SER A 2 15.85 -16.27 32.67
N ASN A 3 14.70 -16.67 33.23
CA ASN A 3 13.50 -16.97 32.44
C ASN A 3 13.04 -15.75 31.62
N LEU A 4 13.27 -14.53 32.14
CA LEU A 4 12.91 -13.28 31.49
C LEU A 4 13.80 -12.98 30.27
N GLN A 5 15.10 -13.31 30.33
CA GLN A 5 16.02 -13.19 29.20
C GLN A 5 15.67 -14.18 28.08
N ARG A 6 15.20 -15.38 28.42
CA ARG A 6 14.70 -16.35 27.42
C ARG A 6 13.44 -15.84 26.74
N LEU A 7 12.48 -15.32 27.51
CA LEU A 7 11.25 -14.73 26.97
C LEU A 7 11.54 -13.53 26.05
N LEU A 8 12.47 -12.65 26.44
CA LEU A 8 12.91 -11.53 25.61
C LEU A 8 13.52 -12.00 24.28
N ASN A 9 14.33 -13.06 24.30
CA ASN A 9 14.87 -13.64 23.07
C ASN A 9 13.76 -14.23 22.20
N TRP A 10 12.76 -14.91 22.78
CA TRP A 10 11.61 -15.41 22.01
C TRP A 10 10.83 -14.28 21.35
N LEU A 11 10.57 -13.19 22.07
CA LEU A 11 9.91 -12.00 21.51
C LEU A 11 10.73 -11.37 20.37
N LEU A 12 12.06 -11.33 20.51
CA LEU A 12 12.95 -10.86 19.45
C LEU A 12 12.82 -11.70 18.17
N TYR A 13 12.88 -13.03 18.28
CA TYR A 13 12.73 -13.91 17.11
C TYR A 13 11.31 -13.88 16.53
N ALA A 14 10.28 -13.75 17.37
CA ALA A 14 8.90 -13.58 16.93
C ALA A 14 8.70 -12.26 16.16
N ALA A 15 9.27 -11.15 16.65
CA ALA A 15 9.26 -9.88 15.93
C ALA A 15 9.98 -9.99 14.58
N ALA A 16 11.16 -10.62 14.55
CA ALA A 16 11.90 -10.81 13.31
C ALA A 16 11.12 -11.67 12.29
N LEU A 17 10.53 -12.77 12.73
CA LEU A 17 9.70 -13.63 11.87
C LEU A 17 8.50 -12.86 11.29
N LEU A 18 7.81 -12.10 12.14
CA LEU A 18 6.63 -11.32 11.75
C LEU A 18 6.98 -10.23 10.72
N ALA A 19 8.16 -9.62 10.82
CA ALA A 19 8.65 -8.66 9.83
C ALA A 19 9.06 -9.33 8.51
N LEU A 20 9.56 -10.57 8.57
CA LEU A 20 10.05 -11.30 7.40
C LEU A 20 8.94 -11.96 6.57
N LEU A 21 7.87 -12.44 7.20
CA LEU A 21 6.74 -13.10 6.54
C LEU A 21 6.17 -12.34 5.32
N PRO A 22 5.80 -11.04 5.41
CA PRO A 22 5.25 -10.32 4.26
C PRO A 22 6.28 -10.05 3.15
N VAL A 23 7.56 -10.11 3.48
CA VAL A 23 8.67 -9.77 2.58
C VAL A 23 9.25 -11.01 1.89
N PHE A 24 9.13 -12.18 2.51
CA PHE A 24 9.74 -13.43 2.07
C PHE A 24 9.51 -13.78 0.59
N PRO A 25 8.29 -13.63 0.01
CA PRO A 25 8.04 -13.97 -1.39
C PRO A 25 8.80 -13.09 -2.39
N PHE A 26 9.16 -11.87 -2.00
CA PHE A 26 9.80 -10.88 -2.87
C PHE A 26 11.32 -10.94 -2.84
N VAL A 27 11.89 -11.49 -1.77
CA VAL A 27 13.33 -11.48 -1.52
C VAL A 27 14.04 -12.58 -2.30
N ALA A 28 15.18 -12.23 -2.91
CA ALA A 28 16.00 -13.18 -3.66
C ALA A 28 16.42 -14.39 -2.82
N LEU A 29 16.50 -15.56 -3.46
CA LEU A 29 16.82 -16.84 -2.81
C LEU A 29 18.09 -16.80 -1.95
N TRP A 30 19.14 -16.13 -2.44
CA TRP A 30 20.40 -16.03 -1.70
C TRP A 30 20.26 -15.21 -0.40
N VAL A 31 19.39 -14.19 -0.36
CA VAL A 31 19.08 -13.44 0.86
C VAL A 31 18.23 -14.27 1.81
N GLN A 32 17.31 -15.10 1.30
CA GLN A 32 16.56 -16.06 2.13
C GLN A 32 17.50 -17.06 2.82
N ILE A 33 18.51 -17.56 2.10
CA ILE A 33 19.56 -18.41 2.66
C ILE A 33 20.38 -17.64 3.72
N PHE A 34 20.74 -16.38 3.45
CA PHE A 34 21.43 -15.52 4.41
C PHE A 34 20.62 -15.26 5.69
N LEU A 35 19.30 -15.08 5.56
CA LEU A 35 18.37 -14.95 6.69
C LEU A 35 18.31 -16.24 7.53
N ALA A 36 18.12 -17.39 6.87
CA ALA A 36 18.05 -18.69 7.55
C ALA A 36 19.35 -18.98 8.32
N THR A 37 20.49 -18.74 7.69
CA THR A 37 21.81 -18.90 8.34
C THR A 37 22.01 -17.93 9.50
N GLY A 38 21.57 -16.67 9.37
CA GLY A 38 21.64 -15.68 10.46
C GLY A 38 20.79 -16.06 11.68
N VAL A 39 19.58 -16.59 11.46
CA VAL A 39 18.69 -17.09 12.53
C VAL A 39 19.33 -18.29 13.24
N VAL A 40 19.79 -19.29 12.48
CA VAL A 40 20.42 -20.51 13.00
C VAL A 40 21.70 -20.17 13.76
N ALA A 41 22.55 -19.30 13.21
CA ALA A 41 23.77 -18.85 13.87
C ALA A 41 23.48 -18.12 15.18
N GLY A 42 22.49 -17.24 15.21
CA GLY A 42 22.06 -16.55 16.42
C GLY A 42 21.57 -17.51 17.51
N TRP A 43 20.86 -18.57 17.12
CA TRP A 43 20.35 -19.59 18.05
C TRP A 43 21.45 -20.52 18.57
N LEU A 44 22.41 -20.90 17.73
CA LEU A 44 23.54 -21.77 18.08
C LEU A 44 24.70 -21.02 18.76
N ARG A 45 24.75 -19.68 18.70
CA ARG A 45 25.81 -18.83 19.27
C ARG A 45 26.20 -19.18 20.71
N PRO A 46 25.28 -19.44 21.66
CA PRO A 46 25.66 -19.79 23.04
C PRO A 46 26.49 -21.08 23.15
N ARG A 47 26.52 -21.91 22.10
CA ARG A 47 27.28 -23.17 22.02
C ARG A 47 28.57 -23.03 21.22
N LEU A 48 28.85 -21.85 20.64
CA LEU A 48 29.99 -21.64 19.74
C LEU A 48 31.22 -21.10 20.50
N VAL A 49 32.33 -21.83 20.44
CA VAL A 49 33.59 -21.50 21.13
C VAL A 49 34.37 -20.36 20.43
N TRP A 50 34.19 -20.18 19.12
CA TRP A 50 34.92 -19.21 18.28
C TRP A 50 34.11 -17.95 17.92
N HIS A 51 33.39 -17.38 18.88
CA HIS A 51 32.43 -16.29 18.62
C HIS A 51 33.07 -15.01 18.02
N GLN A 52 34.33 -14.69 18.34
CA GLN A 52 34.99 -13.48 17.81
C GLN A 52 35.37 -13.57 16.32
N ALA A 53 35.88 -14.73 15.88
CA ALA A 53 36.20 -14.95 14.47
C ALA A 53 34.92 -15.01 13.62
N PHE A 54 33.88 -15.62 14.16
CA PHE A 54 32.54 -15.63 13.58
C PHE A 54 31.98 -14.22 13.38
N ASP A 55 32.08 -13.34 14.38
CA ASP A 55 31.57 -11.96 14.29
C ASP A 55 32.29 -11.13 13.20
N ARG A 56 33.61 -11.31 13.03
CA ARG A 56 34.39 -10.63 11.97
C ARG A 56 33.99 -11.12 10.58
N LEU A 57 33.85 -12.43 10.40
CA LEU A 57 33.40 -13.02 9.14
C LEU A 57 31.97 -12.59 8.82
N ALA A 58 31.06 -12.65 9.79
CA ALA A 58 29.68 -12.20 9.63
C ALA A 58 29.60 -10.71 9.23
N MET A 59 30.45 -9.85 9.82
CA MET A 59 30.53 -8.44 9.45
C MET A 59 31.02 -8.23 8.02
N LEU A 60 32.05 -8.97 7.59
CA LEU A 60 32.57 -8.89 6.22
C LEU A 60 31.49 -9.34 5.22
N VAL A 61 30.88 -10.51 5.43
CA VAL A 61 29.84 -11.05 4.55
C VAL A 61 28.63 -10.11 4.50
N THR A 62 28.19 -9.58 5.65
CA THR A 62 27.10 -8.59 5.70
C THR A 62 27.44 -7.33 4.91
N THR A 63 28.66 -6.80 5.06
CA THR A 63 29.11 -5.61 4.33
C THR A 63 29.12 -5.86 2.83
N VAL A 64 29.66 -6.99 2.37
CA VAL A 64 29.65 -7.37 0.95
C VAL A 64 28.21 -7.52 0.45
N ALA A 65 27.34 -8.21 1.19
CA ALA A 65 25.94 -8.43 0.80
C ALA A 65 25.14 -7.11 0.70
N VAL A 66 25.40 -6.15 1.61
CA VAL A 66 24.82 -4.80 1.55
C VAL A 66 25.35 -4.03 0.35
N VAL A 67 26.66 -4.07 0.07
CA VAL A 67 27.25 -3.39 -1.09
C VAL A 67 26.68 -3.96 -2.40
N VAL A 68 26.61 -5.29 -2.53
CA VAL A 68 26.04 -5.95 -3.72
C VAL A 68 24.58 -5.54 -3.94
N ASN A 69 23.77 -5.44 -2.88
CA ASN A 69 22.40 -4.92 -3.01
C ASN A 69 22.35 -3.43 -3.31
N ALA A 70 23.23 -2.64 -2.70
CA ALA A 70 23.28 -1.21 -2.94
C ALA A 70 23.66 -0.89 -4.39
N LEU A 71 24.46 -1.73 -5.04
CA LEU A 71 24.78 -1.63 -6.47
C LEU A 71 23.58 -1.95 -7.38
N GLN A 72 22.55 -2.62 -6.88
CA GLN A 72 21.29 -2.88 -7.61
C GLN A 72 20.30 -1.71 -7.50
N LEU A 73 20.57 -0.70 -6.68
CA LEU A 73 19.70 0.47 -6.55
C LEU A 73 19.71 1.26 -7.86
N THR A 74 18.55 1.32 -8.51
CA THR A 74 18.31 2.20 -9.65
C THR A 74 17.36 3.31 -9.25
N LEU A 75 17.38 4.44 -9.96
CA LEU A 75 16.42 5.54 -9.74
C LEU A 75 14.96 5.10 -9.98
N THR A 76 14.76 3.95 -10.63
CA THR A 76 13.46 3.39 -11.00
C THR A 76 13.00 2.23 -10.12
N ASP A 77 13.90 1.58 -9.38
CA ASP A 77 13.59 0.44 -8.52
C ASP A 77 14.43 0.47 -7.23
N VAL A 78 13.89 1.19 -6.24
CA VAL A 78 14.52 1.39 -4.91
C VAL A 78 13.92 0.46 -3.87
N ALA A 79 12.65 0.08 -4.02
CA ALA A 79 11.89 -0.61 -2.98
C ALA A 79 12.47 -1.99 -2.66
N LEU A 80 12.71 -2.81 -3.68
CA LEU A 80 13.16 -4.18 -3.48
C LEU A 80 14.60 -4.27 -2.93
N PRO A 81 15.60 -3.55 -3.48
CA PRO A 81 16.95 -3.58 -2.92
C PRO A 81 17.01 -3.03 -1.48
N LEU A 82 16.22 -2.00 -1.16
CA LEU A 82 16.13 -1.46 0.20
C LEU A 82 15.63 -2.52 1.20
N VAL A 83 14.57 -3.24 0.84
CA VAL A 83 14.01 -4.32 1.67
C VAL A 83 15.01 -5.46 1.85
N GLN A 84 15.75 -5.84 0.80
CA GLN A 84 16.80 -6.86 0.89
C GLN A 84 17.94 -6.43 1.83
N VAL A 85 18.37 -5.16 1.78
CA VAL A 85 19.35 -4.60 2.72
C VAL A 85 18.86 -4.69 4.16
N LEU A 86 17.60 -4.33 4.43
CA LEU A 86 17.02 -4.44 5.78
C LEU A 86 16.96 -5.89 6.28
N CYS A 87 16.62 -6.84 5.40
CA CYS A 87 16.68 -8.28 5.71
C CYS A 87 18.09 -8.73 6.09
N ILE A 88 19.11 -8.32 5.32
CA ILE A 88 20.52 -8.66 5.58
C ILE A 88 20.99 -8.06 6.91
N LEU A 89 20.66 -6.79 7.18
CA LEU A 89 21.00 -6.14 8.45
C LEU A 89 20.30 -6.81 9.64
N LEU A 90 19.04 -7.22 9.47
CA LEU A 90 18.31 -7.95 10.50
C LEU A 90 18.94 -9.33 10.75
N ALA A 91 19.28 -10.10 9.71
CA ALA A 91 19.98 -11.38 9.82
C ALA A 91 21.31 -11.25 10.58
N ALA A 92 22.13 -10.26 10.19
CA ALA A 92 23.41 -9.98 10.83
C ALA A 92 23.23 -9.63 12.32
N ARG A 93 22.21 -8.83 12.65
CA ARG A 93 21.89 -8.49 14.04
C ARG A 93 21.33 -9.67 14.83
N LEU A 94 20.58 -10.57 14.19
CA LEU A 94 20.13 -11.81 14.82
C LEU A 94 21.28 -12.76 15.10
N ALA A 95 22.33 -12.78 14.28
CA ALA A 95 23.55 -13.56 14.54
C ALA A 95 24.48 -12.93 15.60
N SER A 96 24.40 -11.61 15.79
CA SER A 96 25.23 -10.85 16.74
C SER A 96 24.89 -11.10 18.23
N GLU A 97 25.76 -10.62 19.13
CA GLU A 97 25.60 -10.77 20.58
C GLU A 97 24.30 -10.11 21.08
N LYS A 98 23.59 -10.78 21.99
CA LYS A 98 22.31 -10.32 22.55
C LYS A 98 22.50 -9.33 23.72
N THR A 99 23.22 -8.24 23.46
CA THR A 99 23.31 -7.10 24.39
C THR A 99 22.01 -6.28 24.35
N PRO A 100 21.64 -5.56 25.43
CA PRO A 100 20.42 -4.75 25.45
C PRO A 100 20.33 -3.75 24.29
N ARG A 101 21.46 -3.15 23.91
CA ARG A 101 21.57 -2.26 22.74
C ARG A 101 21.27 -2.99 21.44
N ASN A 102 21.85 -4.17 21.23
CA ASN A 102 21.66 -4.93 20.00
C ASN A 102 20.22 -5.44 19.88
N ILE A 103 19.59 -5.84 21.00
CA ILE A 103 18.17 -6.23 21.02
C ILE A 103 17.28 -5.07 20.59
N LEU A 104 17.52 -3.85 21.12
CA LEU A 104 16.78 -2.66 20.69
C LEU A 104 16.97 -2.39 19.20
N GLN A 105 18.20 -2.49 18.67
CA GLN A 105 18.47 -2.31 17.25
C GLN A 105 17.73 -3.34 16.38
N SER A 106 17.68 -4.61 16.81
CA SER A 106 16.93 -5.63 16.09
C SER A 106 15.42 -5.38 16.08
N PHE A 107 14.86 -4.87 17.18
CA PHE A 107 13.45 -4.46 17.22
C PHE A 107 13.17 -3.29 16.28
N VAL A 108 14.06 -2.29 16.25
CA VAL A 108 13.95 -1.18 15.29
C VAL A 108 14.06 -1.68 13.85
N LEU A 109 15.00 -2.58 13.55
CA LEU A 109 15.12 -3.17 12.22
C LEU A 109 13.89 -3.99 11.82
N ALA A 110 13.31 -4.76 12.74
CA ALA A 110 12.08 -5.51 12.49
C ALA A 110 10.89 -4.57 12.21
N LEU A 111 10.74 -3.49 12.99
CA LEU A 111 9.72 -2.49 12.74
C LEU A 111 9.92 -1.78 11.40
N THR A 112 11.15 -1.36 11.10
CA THR A 112 11.49 -0.69 9.84
C THR A 112 11.30 -1.62 8.65
N LEU A 113 11.64 -2.91 8.78
CA LEU A 113 11.42 -3.90 7.73
C LEU A 113 9.93 -4.13 7.48
N LEU A 114 9.11 -4.22 8.53
CA LEU A 114 7.66 -4.29 8.38
C LEU A 114 7.09 -2.99 7.79
N ALA A 115 7.62 -1.82 8.15
CA ALA A 115 7.23 -0.57 7.50
C ALA A 115 7.62 -0.58 6.01
N ALA A 116 8.82 -1.05 5.67
CA ALA A 116 9.30 -1.15 4.29
C ALA A 116 8.53 -2.18 3.46
N SER A 117 7.95 -3.22 4.06
CA SER A 117 7.09 -4.17 3.33
C SER A 117 5.84 -3.52 2.75
N SER A 118 5.39 -2.38 3.31
CA SER A 118 4.28 -1.58 2.76
C SER A 118 4.59 -0.98 1.38
N LEU A 119 5.88 -0.91 1.00
CA LEU A 119 6.30 -0.53 -0.35
C LEU A 119 6.09 -1.64 -1.37
N LEU A 120 5.93 -2.89 -0.91
CA LEU A 120 5.78 -4.07 -1.76
C LEU A 120 4.32 -4.55 -1.82
N THR A 121 3.63 -4.57 -0.68
CA THR A 121 2.24 -5.02 -0.56
C THR A 121 1.48 -4.21 0.48
N LEU A 122 0.20 -3.91 0.20
CA LEU A 122 -0.69 -3.15 1.08
C LEU A 122 -2.00 -3.91 1.35
N ASP A 123 -1.90 -5.23 1.45
CA ASP A 123 -3.06 -6.09 1.70
C ASP A 123 -3.57 -5.95 3.13
N MET A 124 -4.83 -6.35 3.37
CA MET A 124 -5.45 -6.29 4.70
C MET A 124 -4.67 -7.08 5.76
N VAL A 125 -3.96 -8.15 5.36
CA VAL A 125 -3.10 -8.95 6.24
C VAL A 125 -1.96 -8.12 6.84
N TYR A 126 -1.52 -7.05 6.15
CA TYR A 126 -0.54 -6.11 6.68
C TYR A 126 -0.96 -5.52 8.03
N LEU A 127 -2.25 -5.20 8.21
CA LEU A 127 -2.77 -4.67 9.46
C LEU A 127 -2.59 -5.69 10.60
N VAL A 128 -2.79 -6.97 10.32
CA VAL A 128 -2.59 -8.05 11.30
C VAL A 128 -1.11 -8.10 11.72
N TYR A 129 -0.18 -8.05 10.75
CA TYR A 129 1.25 -7.99 11.04
C TYR A 129 1.61 -6.75 11.86
N LEU A 130 1.06 -5.57 11.51
CA LEU A 130 1.33 -4.32 12.23
C LEU A 130 0.84 -4.37 13.68
N VAL A 131 -0.39 -4.83 13.91
CA VAL A 131 -0.96 -4.95 15.27
C VAL A 131 -0.14 -5.94 16.10
N LEU A 132 0.15 -7.12 15.57
CA LEU A 132 0.98 -8.13 16.26
C LEU A 132 2.38 -7.59 16.54
N MET A 133 2.98 -6.83 15.62
CA MET A 133 4.30 -6.22 15.79
C MET A 133 4.28 -5.21 16.93
N ILE A 134 3.26 -4.35 17.02
CA ILE A 134 3.11 -3.38 18.12
C ILE A 134 2.98 -4.10 19.46
N LEU A 135 2.21 -5.20 19.53
CA LEU A 135 2.08 -6.02 20.74
C LEU A 135 3.45 -6.59 21.17
N ILE A 136 4.16 -7.24 20.24
CA ILE A 136 5.47 -7.87 20.51
C ILE A 136 6.53 -6.82 20.87
N LEU A 137 6.58 -5.68 20.19
CA LEU A 137 7.53 -4.62 20.46
C LEU A 137 7.28 -3.96 21.81
N SER A 138 6.02 -3.67 22.14
CA SER A 138 5.65 -3.13 23.46
C SER A 138 6.09 -4.09 24.57
N ALA A 139 5.81 -5.39 24.39
CA ALA A 139 6.28 -6.43 25.29
C ALA A 139 7.80 -6.48 25.41
N GLY A 140 8.49 -6.55 24.26
CA GLY A 140 9.94 -6.62 24.18
C GLY A 140 10.63 -5.43 24.85
N LEU A 141 10.12 -4.21 24.64
CA LEU A 141 10.67 -2.98 25.23
C LEU A 141 10.46 -2.93 26.74
N VAL A 142 9.28 -3.33 27.22
CA VAL A 142 9.02 -3.42 28.67
C VAL A 142 9.97 -4.43 29.30
N LEU A 143 10.06 -5.66 28.76
CA LEU A 143 10.97 -6.68 29.28
C LEU A 143 12.44 -6.23 29.21
N LEU A 144 12.85 -5.61 28.11
CA LEU A 144 14.20 -5.10 27.92
C LEU A 144 14.56 -4.07 29.00
N SER A 145 13.62 -3.20 29.37
CA SER A 145 13.80 -2.22 30.45
C SER A 145 14.08 -2.88 31.79
N PHE A 146 13.45 -4.03 32.09
CA PHE A 146 13.72 -4.79 33.33
C PHE A 146 15.06 -5.51 33.28
N VAL A 147 15.36 -6.24 32.18
CA VAL A 147 16.64 -6.97 32.02
C VAL A 147 17.85 -6.03 32.06
N ASN A 148 17.71 -4.82 31.52
CA ASN A 148 18.80 -3.84 31.48
C ASN A 148 19.14 -3.27 32.87
N VAL A 149 18.20 -3.29 33.81
CA VAL A 149 18.43 -2.83 35.18
C VAL A 149 19.01 -3.95 36.04
N ASP A 150 18.43 -5.15 35.99
CA ASP A 150 18.93 -6.33 36.70
C ASP A 150 18.65 -7.61 35.90
N PRO A 151 19.68 -8.24 35.29
CA PRO A 151 19.54 -9.48 34.52
C PRO A 151 19.09 -10.70 35.35
N ALA A 152 19.32 -10.67 36.66
CA ALA A 152 19.03 -11.76 37.59
C ALA A 152 17.74 -11.52 38.41
N ILE A 153 16.97 -10.48 38.07
CA ILE A 153 15.79 -10.08 38.84
C ILE A 153 14.79 -11.24 38.99
N GLN A 154 14.46 -11.57 40.24
CA GLN A 154 13.37 -12.47 40.56
C GLN A 154 12.12 -11.64 40.79
N LEU A 155 11.13 -11.81 39.92
CA LEU A 155 9.90 -11.03 39.99
C LEU A 155 9.07 -11.46 41.20
N SER A 156 8.78 -10.52 42.10
CA SER A 156 7.73 -10.70 43.09
C SER A 156 6.36 -10.75 42.41
N VAL A 157 5.36 -11.36 43.07
CA VAL A 157 3.98 -11.43 42.53
C VAL A 157 3.41 -10.04 42.23
N GLN A 158 3.76 -9.03 43.03
CA GLN A 158 3.36 -7.64 42.79
C GLN A 158 4.05 -7.04 41.56
N ALA A 159 5.35 -7.29 41.38
CA ALA A 159 6.08 -6.86 40.20
C ALA A 159 5.56 -7.55 38.92
N LEU A 160 5.19 -8.83 39.00
CA LEU A 160 4.60 -9.58 37.90
C LEU A 160 3.22 -9.02 37.50
N LYS A 161 2.37 -8.66 38.46
CA LYS A 161 1.08 -7.99 38.19
C LYS A 161 1.29 -6.63 37.51
N GLY A 162 2.25 -5.84 38.00
CA GLY A 162 2.63 -4.57 37.37
C GLY A 162 3.15 -4.76 35.94
N LEU A 163 3.99 -5.77 35.71
CA LEU A 163 4.51 -6.11 34.38
C LEU A 163 3.37 -6.46 33.41
N ILE A 164 2.44 -7.33 33.81
CA ILE A 164 1.28 -7.72 32.99
C ILE A 164 0.38 -6.51 32.69
N PHE A 165 0.17 -5.63 33.68
CA PHE A 165 -0.59 -4.39 33.46
C PHE A 165 0.03 -3.52 32.37
N PHE A 166 1.34 -3.24 32.44
CA PHE A 166 2.03 -2.46 31.41
C PHE A 166 2.04 -3.17 30.05
N LEU A 167 2.16 -4.50 30.05
CA LEU A 167 2.12 -5.34 28.85
C LEU A 167 0.80 -5.23 28.09
N LEU A 168 -0.33 -5.02 28.80
CA LEU A 168 -1.65 -4.88 28.20
C LEU A 168 -2.00 -3.43 27.87
N VAL A 169 -1.62 -2.48 28.74
CA VAL A 169 -2.03 -1.08 28.61
C VAL A 169 -1.23 -0.34 27.54
N ILE A 170 0.10 -0.52 27.48
CA ILE A 170 0.95 0.21 26.53
C ILE A 170 0.56 -0.05 25.07
N PRO A 171 0.33 -1.31 24.63
CA PRO A 171 -0.11 -1.55 23.25
C PRO A 171 -1.49 -0.98 22.95
N VAL A 172 -2.45 -1.05 23.89
CA VAL A 172 -3.79 -0.47 23.71
C VAL A 172 -3.70 1.04 23.51
N ILE A 173 -2.93 1.73 24.35
CA ILE A 173 -2.67 3.18 24.19
C ILE A 173 -2.02 3.45 22.84
N THR A 174 -1.05 2.64 22.44
CA THR A 174 -0.33 2.78 21.15
C THR A 174 -1.27 2.61 19.96
N LEU A 175 -2.18 1.62 20.01
CA LEU A 175 -3.19 1.38 18.97
C LEU A 175 -4.20 2.52 18.88
N VAL A 176 -4.67 3.04 20.03
CA VAL A 176 -5.57 4.22 20.07
C VAL A 176 -4.87 5.45 19.49
N LEU A 177 -3.60 5.67 19.84
CA LEU A 177 -2.81 6.79 19.32
C LEU A 177 -2.56 6.62 17.80
N MET A 178 -2.28 5.41 17.33
CA MET A 178 -2.13 5.09 15.91
C MET A 178 -3.42 5.38 15.14
N ALA A 179 -4.58 4.97 15.67
CA ALA A 179 -5.88 5.26 15.09
C ALA A 179 -6.16 6.77 15.06
N ALA A 180 -5.84 7.50 16.13
CA ALA A 180 -5.98 8.96 16.16
C ALA A 180 -5.10 9.63 15.10
N PHE A 181 -3.82 9.25 14.98
CA PHE A 181 -2.92 9.80 13.96
C PHE A 181 -3.35 9.45 12.53
N PHE A 182 -3.97 8.29 12.31
CA PHE A 182 -4.51 7.91 11.00
C PHE A 182 -5.53 8.94 10.47
N PHE A 183 -6.38 9.49 11.36
CA PHE A 183 -7.38 10.49 10.98
C PHE A 183 -6.87 11.94 10.96
N ILE A 184 -5.88 12.25 11.81
CA ILE A 184 -5.37 13.62 11.96
C ILE A 184 -4.31 13.97 10.90
N LEU A 185 -3.47 13.01 10.51
CA LEU A 185 -2.37 13.28 9.58
C LEU A 185 -2.91 13.44 8.14
N PRO A 186 -2.62 14.57 7.47
CA PRO A 186 -3.03 14.79 6.09
C PRO A 186 -2.29 13.81 5.17
N ARG A 187 -3.04 13.04 4.37
CA ARG A 187 -2.47 12.08 3.43
C ARG A 187 -2.48 12.65 2.03
N THR A 188 -1.32 12.96 1.45
CA THR A 188 -1.27 13.46 0.08
C THR A 188 -1.55 12.32 -0.92
N PRO A 189 -2.46 12.49 -1.89
CA PRO A 189 -2.71 11.49 -2.94
C PRO A 189 -1.52 11.29 -3.88
N THR A 190 -0.61 12.26 -3.93
CA THR A 190 0.70 12.13 -4.59
C THR A 190 1.76 11.73 -3.57
N PRO A 191 2.61 10.72 -3.84
CA PRO A 191 3.75 10.42 -2.98
C PRO A 191 4.65 11.66 -2.89
N LEU A 192 4.99 12.08 -1.66
CA LEU A 192 5.89 13.23 -1.41
C LEU A 192 7.27 13.04 -2.06
N TRP A 193 7.62 11.79 -2.39
CA TRP A 193 8.84 11.39 -3.08
C TRP A 193 8.46 10.56 -4.29
N THR A 194 8.33 11.19 -5.47
CA THR A 194 8.01 10.52 -6.75
C THR A 194 9.07 9.50 -7.19
N ILE A 195 10.23 9.49 -6.53
CA ILE A 195 11.38 8.61 -6.78
C ILE A 195 11.14 7.17 -6.29
N VAL A 196 10.18 6.94 -5.37
CA VAL A 196 9.94 5.62 -4.73
C VAL A 196 8.75 4.88 -5.38
N GLY A 197 8.36 5.26 -6.59
CA GLY A 197 7.23 4.62 -7.27
C GLY A 197 7.59 3.28 -7.89
N GLN A 198 7.00 2.18 -7.41
CA GLN A 198 6.83 0.98 -8.23
C GLN A 198 6.08 1.41 -9.49
N LYS A 199 6.69 1.29 -10.67
CA LYS A 199 5.88 1.10 -11.88
C LYS A 199 5.23 -0.25 -11.70
N GLY A 200 3.91 -0.28 -11.51
CA GLY A 200 3.17 -1.53 -11.62
C GLY A 200 3.60 -2.20 -12.92
N THR A 201 3.99 -3.48 -12.85
CA THR A 201 4.24 -4.27 -14.05
C THR A 201 3.00 -4.15 -14.93
N ALA A 202 3.14 -3.50 -16.08
CA ALA A 202 2.01 -3.19 -16.93
C ALA A 202 1.41 -4.51 -17.44
N VAL A 203 0.21 -4.83 -16.96
CA VAL A 203 -0.60 -5.91 -17.50
C VAL A 203 -1.05 -5.47 -18.90
N ALA A 204 -1.10 -6.41 -19.84
CA ALA A 204 -1.54 -6.13 -21.20
C ALA A 204 -2.92 -5.47 -21.18
N GLY A 205 -3.01 -4.28 -21.78
CA GLY A 205 -4.24 -3.49 -21.86
C GLY A 205 -5.05 -3.74 -23.13
N MET A 206 -6.11 -2.95 -23.33
CA MET A 206 -6.88 -2.94 -24.58
C MET A 206 -6.01 -2.44 -25.74
N SER A 207 -5.93 -3.21 -26.83
CA SER A 207 -5.15 -2.87 -28.02
C SER A 207 -5.92 -1.94 -28.95
N ASP A 208 -5.21 -1.01 -29.61
CA ASP A 208 -5.71 -0.17 -30.72
C ASP A 208 -6.11 -0.97 -31.96
N GLN A 209 -5.80 -2.27 -31.94
CA GLN A 209 -6.03 -3.19 -33.02
C GLN A 209 -6.68 -4.48 -32.50
N VAL A 210 -7.74 -4.92 -33.16
CA VAL A 210 -8.40 -6.21 -32.91
C VAL A 210 -8.12 -7.11 -34.09
N ARG A 211 -7.55 -8.29 -33.83
CA ARG A 211 -7.40 -9.38 -34.80
C ARG A 211 -8.22 -10.55 -34.30
N PRO A 212 -9.17 -11.09 -35.08
CA PRO A 212 -9.89 -12.29 -34.67
C PRO A 212 -8.91 -13.40 -34.24
N GLY A 213 -8.99 -13.79 -32.96
CA GLY A 213 -8.10 -14.77 -32.34
C GLY A 213 -6.99 -14.17 -31.47
N SER A 214 -6.94 -12.85 -31.29
CA SER A 214 -5.97 -12.19 -30.39
C SER A 214 -6.45 -12.07 -28.96
N PHE A 215 -7.77 -12.01 -28.73
CA PHE A 215 -8.34 -11.92 -27.38
C PHE A 215 -8.59 -13.28 -26.72
N SER A 216 -8.46 -14.41 -27.45
CA SER A 216 -8.54 -15.74 -26.84
C SER A 216 -7.46 -15.95 -25.77
N ASP A 217 -6.33 -15.27 -25.87
CA ASP A 217 -5.24 -15.33 -24.89
C ASP A 217 -5.62 -14.67 -23.55
N LEU A 218 -6.55 -13.70 -23.57
CA LEU A 218 -7.08 -13.02 -22.38
C LEU A 218 -8.26 -13.77 -21.74
N ALA A 219 -8.93 -14.64 -22.49
CA ALA A 219 -10.08 -15.42 -22.01
C ALA A 219 -9.72 -16.38 -20.84
N GLY A 220 -8.44 -16.65 -20.61
CA GLY A 220 -7.95 -17.52 -19.53
C GLY A 220 -7.50 -16.81 -18.25
N THR A 221 -7.38 -15.48 -18.23
CA THR A 221 -6.86 -14.75 -17.06
C THR A 221 -8.00 -14.28 -16.15
N GLY A 222 -8.14 -14.92 -15.00
CA GLY A 222 -9.08 -14.50 -13.94
C GLY A 222 -8.64 -13.22 -13.18
N GLU A 223 -7.77 -12.42 -13.78
CA GLU A 223 -7.24 -11.18 -13.21
C GLU A 223 -8.33 -10.10 -13.21
N ILE A 224 -8.29 -9.21 -12.23
CA ILE A 224 -9.29 -8.15 -12.10
C ILE A 224 -8.94 -7.02 -13.09
N ALA A 225 -9.88 -6.66 -13.95
CA ALA A 225 -9.74 -5.51 -14.85
C ALA A 225 -10.11 -4.21 -14.12
N PHE A 226 -11.28 -4.19 -13.49
CA PHE A 226 -11.78 -3.06 -12.71
C PHE A 226 -12.92 -3.44 -11.78
N ARG A 227 -13.26 -2.53 -10.86
CA ARG A 227 -14.49 -2.60 -10.04
C ARG A 227 -15.36 -1.38 -10.33
N ALA A 228 -16.66 -1.56 -10.44
CA ALA A 228 -17.60 -0.49 -10.74
C ALA A 228 -18.70 -0.39 -9.67
N GLU A 229 -18.65 0.66 -8.85
CA GLU A 229 -19.65 0.93 -7.80
C GLU A 229 -20.89 1.57 -8.43
N THR A 230 -22.01 0.86 -8.34
CA THR A 230 -23.33 1.25 -8.85
C THR A 230 -24.40 0.30 -8.29
N ALA A 231 -25.65 0.75 -8.27
CA ALA A 231 -26.79 -0.15 -8.04
C ALA A 231 -26.82 -1.28 -9.07
N GLU A 232 -27.41 -2.42 -8.71
CA GLU A 232 -27.58 -3.58 -9.60
C GLU A 232 -28.38 -3.18 -10.84
N LEU A 233 -27.76 -3.33 -12.01
CA LEU A 233 -28.33 -3.08 -13.33
C LEU A 233 -28.73 -4.40 -14.01
N PRO A 234 -29.77 -4.38 -14.86
CA PRO A 234 -30.09 -5.50 -15.74
C PRO A 234 -28.88 -5.93 -16.58
N ALA A 235 -28.65 -7.25 -16.69
CA ALA A 235 -27.48 -7.81 -17.39
C ALA A 235 -27.32 -7.34 -18.85
N GLN A 236 -28.43 -6.99 -19.52
CA GLN A 236 -28.45 -6.48 -20.90
C GLN A 236 -27.80 -5.09 -21.04
N LEU A 237 -27.65 -4.34 -19.94
CA LEU A 237 -27.06 -3.00 -19.93
C LEU A 237 -25.58 -3.01 -19.56
N LEU A 238 -25.04 -4.14 -19.10
CA LEU A 238 -23.67 -4.27 -18.60
C LEU A 238 -22.63 -4.40 -19.73
N TYR A 239 -22.66 -3.45 -20.66
CA TYR A 239 -21.61 -3.27 -21.67
C TYR A 239 -20.70 -2.15 -21.21
N TRP A 240 -19.42 -2.45 -21.08
CA TRP A 240 -18.40 -1.52 -20.61
C TRP A 240 -17.54 -1.10 -21.80
N ARG A 241 -17.82 0.07 -22.38
CA ARG A 241 -17.08 0.61 -23.54
C ARG A 241 -15.67 1.02 -23.11
N GLY A 242 -14.66 0.58 -23.86
CA GLY A 242 -13.27 1.03 -23.73
C GLY A 242 -12.78 1.75 -24.98
N ILE A 243 -12.87 1.10 -26.15
CA ILE A 243 -12.35 1.59 -27.44
C ILE A 243 -13.36 1.37 -28.57
N VAL A 244 -13.29 2.19 -29.61
CA VAL A 244 -14.03 2.02 -30.86
C VAL A 244 -13.05 1.87 -32.02
N LEU A 245 -13.32 0.90 -32.89
CA LEU A 245 -12.50 0.53 -34.05
C LEU A 245 -13.35 0.63 -35.32
N ASP A 246 -12.90 1.44 -36.26
CA ASP A 246 -13.69 1.90 -37.40
C ASP A 246 -13.08 1.52 -38.76
N GLN A 247 -11.78 1.23 -38.83
CA GLN A 247 -11.13 0.80 -40.07
C GLN A 247 -10.93 -0.71 -40.08
N ALA A 248 -11.40 -1.36 -41.14
CA ALA A 248 -11.14 -2.77 -41.41
C ALA A 248 -10.02 -2.89 -42.45
N ASP A 249 -8.80 -3.21 -42.01
CA ASP A 249 -7.60 -3.39 -42.83
C ASP A 249 -7.22 -4.88 -42.89
N GLY A 250 -7.60 -5.54 -43.97
CA GLY A 250 -7.41 -6.98 -44.14
C GLY A 250 -8.18 -7.79 -43.09
N HIS A 251 -7.44 -8.40 -42.17
CA HIS A 251 -7.96 -9.18 -41.04
C HIS A 251 -7.86 -8.45 -39.69
N ILE A 252 -7.60 -7.13 -39.72
CA ILE A 252 -7.34 -6.31 -38.54
C ILE A 252 -8.34 -5.15 -38.49
N TRP A 253 -8.94 -4.91 -37.34
CA TRP A 253 -9.70 -3.70 -37.06
C TRP A 253 -8.83 -2.69 -36.33
N ARG A 254 -8.85 -1.43 -36.75
CA ARG A 254 -8.05 -0.35 -36.16
C ARG A 254 -8.88 0.88 -35.88
N ARG A 255 -8.46 1.64 -34.86
CA ARG A 255 -8.98 2.99 -34.59
C ARG A 255 -8.34 4.00 -35.54
N SER A 256 -9.14 4.82 -36.23
CA SER A 256 -8.63 5.92 -37.05
C SER A 256 -8.26 7.14 -36.20
N ASN A 257 -7.30 7.93 -36.70
CA ASN A 257 -6.81 9.13 -36.03
C ASN A 257 -7.83 10.29 -35.98
N ARG A 258 -8.86 10.27 -36.84
CA ARG A 258 -9.85 11.34 -36.92
C ARG A 258 -11.25 10.73 -36.96
N GLN A 259 -11.94 10.84 -35.83
CA GLN A 259 -13.32 10.41 -35.73
C GLN A 259 -14.25 11.48 -36.34
N PRO A 260 -15.27 11.09 -37.11
CA PRO A 260 -16.39 11.94 -37.48
C PRO A 260 -17.04 12.60 -36.24
N ASP A 261 -17.70 13.74 -36.46
CA ASP A 261 -18.42 14.41 -35.38
C ASP A 261 -19.66 13.59 -34.99
N GLU A 262 -19.92 13.48 -33.69
CA GLU A 262 -21.08 12.75 -33.17
C GLU A 262 -21.77 13.56 -32.09
N GLN A 263 -23.09 13.59 -32.14
CA GLN A 263 -23.89 14.20 -31.09
C GLN A 263 -24.48 13.11 -30.20
N PHE A 264 -24.07 13.13 -28.94
CA PHE A 264 -24.70 12.33 -27.90
C PHE A 264 -25.94 13.04 -27.34
N ARG A 265 -27.05 12.32 -27.22
CA ARG A 265 -28.29 12.78 -26.57
C ARG A 265 -28.67 11.83 -25.42
N PRO A 266 -28.69 12.33 -24.17
CA PRO A 266 -29.17 11.53 -23.05
C PRO A 266 -30.69 11.30 -23.17
N ALA A 267 -31.14 10.08 -22.89
CA ALA A 267 -32.57 9.71 -23.02
C ALA A 267 -33.43 10.06 -21.80
N THR A 268 -32.83 10.12 -20.61
CA THR A 268 -33.52 10.42 -19.33
C THR A 268 -32.89 11.64 -18.67
N ALA A 269 -33.55 12.22 -17.67
CA ALA A 269 -32.96 13.30 -16.86
C ALA A 269 -31.94 12.78 -15.83
N ASN A 270 -32.07 11.52 -15.39
CA ASN A 270 -31.22 10.91 -14.38
C ASN A 270 -30.26 9.90 -15.03
N GLY A 271 -29.00 10.32 -15.20
CA GLY A 271 -27.91 9.43 -15.63
C GLY A 271 -27.46 8.50 -14.51
N GLN A 272 -27.05 7.29 -14.88
CA GLN A 272 -26.49 6.32 -13.94
C GLN A 272 -25.07 6.73 -13.58
N GLN A 273 -24.83 7.04 -12.31
CA GLN A 273 -23.48 7.32 -11.83
C GLN A 273 -22.77 6.02 -11.51
N VAL A 274 -21.59 5.84 -12.08
CA VAL A 274 -20.73 4.68 -11.84
C VAL A 274 -19.36 5.18 -11.40
N VAL A 275 -18.87 4.69 -10.27
CA VAL A 275 -17.49 4.95 -9.83
C VAL A 275 -16.63 3.75 -10.20
N VAL A 276 -15.66 3.96 -11.08
CA VAL A 276 -14.78 2.92 -11.60
C VAL A 276 -13.44 2.99 -10.88
N TYR A 277 -13.04 1.85 -10.32
CA TYR A 277 -11.72 1.59 -9.75
C TYR A 277 -10.95 0.71 -10.74
N ALA A 278 -10.20 1.34 -11.63
CA ALA A 278 -9.44 0.67 -12.68
C ALA A 278 -8.08 0.20 -12.17
N GLU A 279 -7.73 -1.06 -12.46
CA GLU A 279 -6.38 -1.57 -12.26
C GLU A 279 -5.41 -0.93 -13.29
N PRO A 280 -4.09 -0.89 -13.02
CA PRO A 280 -3.13 -0.24 -13.91
C PRO A 280 -2.96 -1.02 -15.21
N LYS A 281 -3.19 -0.37 -16.35
CA LYS A 281 -3.01 -0.96 -17.69
C LYS A 281 -1.98 -0.20 -18.51
N SER A 282 -1.40 -0.87 -19.50
CA SER A 282 -0.51 -0.22 -20.47
C SER A 282 -1.26 0.67 -21.45
N ASP A 283 -2.55 0.46 -21.68
CA ASP A 283 -3.32 1.24 -22.65
C ASP A 283 -3.85 2.56 -22.06
N PRO A 284 -4.09 3.58 -22.90
CA PRO A 284 -4.58 4.87 -22.42
C PRO A 284 -6.10 4.94 -22.27
N TYR A 285 -6.86 3.88 -22.55
CA TYR A 285 -8.32 3.93 -22.59
C TYR A 285 -8.94 3.78 -21.21
N LEU A 286 -9.95 4.59 -20.93
CA LEU A 286 -10.74 4.52 -19.70
C LEU A 286 -12.06 3.83 -20.01
N VAL A 287 -12.33 2.77 -19.27
CA VAL A 287 -13.57 1.99 -19.39
C VAL A 287 -14.73 2.71 -18.72
N ALA A 288 -15.85 2.84 -19.42
CA ALA A 288 -17.08 3.37 -18.85
C ALA A 288 -18.27 2.51 -19.24
N LEU A 289 -19.40 2.65 -18.53
CA LEU A 289 -20.65 2.05 -19.00
C LEU A 289 -20.96 2.60 -20.40
N ASP A 290 -21.43 1.75 -21.30
CA ASP A 290 -21.78 2.17 -22.66
C ASP A 290 -22.76 3.37 -22.62
N ARG A 291 -22.63 4.26 -23.60
CA ARG A 291 -23.36 5.53 -23.66
C ARG A 291 -23.09 6.45 -22.46
N SER A 292 -21.83 6.61 -22.08
CA SER A 292 -21.38 7.62 -21.11
C SER A 292 -20.94 8.92 -21.79
N ASP A 293 -21.32 10.08 -21.24
CA ASP A 293 -20.99 11.41 -21.80
C ASP A 293 -20.00 12.21 -20.96
N ARG A 294 -19.88 11.88 -19.66
CA ARG A 294 -19.05 12.62 -18.71
C ARG A 294 -18.19 11.68 -17.88
N LEU A 295 -16.93 12.06 -17.71
CA LEU A 295 -15.96 11.43 -16.82
C LEU A 295 -15.30 12.48 -15.92
N GLN A 296 -15.16 12.17 -14.63
CA GLN A 296 -14.57 13.06 -13.63
C GLN A 296 -13.55 12.32 -12.76
N GLY A 297 -12.57 13.06 -12.23
CA GLY A 297 -11.54 12.51 -11.32
C GLY A 297 -10.22 12.14 -12.00
N VAL A 298 -10.15 12.16 -13.33
CA VAL A 298 -8.94 11.86 -14.12
C VAL A 298 -8.75 12.84 -15.26
N SER A 299 -7.50 13.23 -15.51
CA SER A 299 -7.13 14.02 -16.70
C SER A 299 -7.26 13.18 -17.96
N HIS A 300 -8.25 13.49 -18.78
CA HIS A 300 -8.61 12.73 -19.98
C HIS A 300 -9.05 13.66 -21.12
N ARG A 301 -9.04 13.11 -22.33
CA ARG A 301 -9.68 13.65 -23.53
C ARG A 301 -10.91 12.80 -23.83
N SER A 302 -12.04 13.43 -24.10
CA SER A 302 -13.25 12.75 -24.56
C SER A 302 -13.29 12.81 -26.08
N GLU A 303 -13.41 11.66 -26.72
CA GLU A 303 -13.58 11.54 -28.18
C GLU A 303 -15.08 11.56 -28.54
N THR A 304 -15.40 11.89 -29.79
CA THR A 304 -16.80 12.05 -30.25
C THR A 304 -17.59 10.75 -30.21
N ASP A 305 -16.93 9.61 -30.41
CA ASP A 305 -17.49 8.26 -30.35
C ASP A 305 -17.73 7.72 -28.93
N GLY A 306 -17.55 8.57 -27.90
CA GLY A 306 -17.76 8.20 -26.50
C GLY A 306 -16.61 7.41 -25.88
N VAL A 307 -15.42 7.45 -26.49
CA VAL A 307 -14.18 6.91 -25.93
C VAL A 307 -13.50 7.96 -25.05
N PHE A 308 -13.00 7.54 -23.89
CA PHE A 308 -12.23 8.39 -22.98
C PHE A 308 -10.75 7.98 -23.01
N VAL A 309 -9.87 8.90 -23.38
CA VAL A 309 -8.43 8.66 -23.51
C VAL A 309 -7.67 9.44 -22.44
N ARG A 310 -6.88 8.76 -21.64
CA ARG A 310 -6.05 9.34 -20.59
C ARG A 310 -4.94 10.22 -21.19
N GLN A 311 -4.71 11.39 -20.60
CA GLN A 311 -3.68 12.34 -21.09
C GLN A 311 -2.27 12.06 -20.54
N ARG A 312 -2.15 11.48 -19.34
CA ARG A 312 -0.87 11.13 -18.70
C ARG A 312 -0.88 9.66 -18.30
N GLN A 313 0.10 8.91 -18.78
CA GLN A 313 0.22 7.49 -18.53
C GLN A 313 0.88 7.26 -17.17
N ASP A 314 0.07 7.31 -16.12
CA ASP A 314 0.50 6.99 -14.76
C ASP A 314 0.13 5.53 -14.47
N TYR A 315 1.13 4.66 -14.25
CA TYR A 315 0.96 3.23 -13.96
C TYR A 315 0.45 2.97 -12.53
N GLN A 316 -0.57 3.71 -12.10
CA GLN A 316 -1.18 3.62 -10.78
C GLN A 316 -2.67 3.32 -10.90
N ARG A 317 -3.21 2.62 -9.88
CA ARG A 317 -4.65 2.41 -9.74
C ARG A 317 -5.37 3.75 -9.79
N THR A 318 -6.37 3.84 -10.64
CA THR A 318 -7.05 5.10 -10.89
C THR A 318 -8.53 4.97 -10.56
N THR A 319 -9.06 5.96 -9.84
CA THR A 319 -10.49 6.05 -9.53
C THR A 319 -11.09 7.21 -10.30
N TYR A 320 -12.19 6.98 -11.01
CA TYR A 320 -12.93 8.02 -11.72
C TYR A 320 -14.43 7.75 -11.67
N ARG A 321 -15.21 8.81 -11.86
CA ARG A 321 -16.67 8.74 -11.92
C ARG A 321 -17.12 8.95 -13.36
N ALA A 322 -17.88 8.00 -13.91
CA ALA A 322 -18.54 8.12 -15.19
C ALA A 322 -20.05 8.27 -15.00
N THR A 323 -20.70 9.02 -15.90
CA THR A 323 -22.17 9.10 -15.97
C THR A 323 -22.63 8.41 -17.25
N GLY A 324 -23.28 7.26 -17.09
CA GLY A 324 -23.81 6.44 -18.19
C GLY A 324 -25.31 6.67 -18.41
N TRP A 325 -25.75 6.56 -19.65
CA TRP A 325 -27.15 6.69 -20.05
C TRP A 325 -27.55 5.44 -20.83
N PRO A 326 -28.07 4.39 -20.19
CA PRO A 326 -28.28 3.09 -20.84
C PRO A 326 -29.19 3.12 -22.08
N GLN A 327 -30.05 4.13 -22.20
CA GLN A 327 -30.93 4.36 -23.36
C GLN A 327 -30.50 5.58 -24.20
N GLY A 328 -29.33 6.18 -23.92
CA GLY A 328 -28.81 7.33 -24.62
C GLY A 328 -28.50 7.02 -26.08
N VAL A 329 -28.72 8.00 -26.94
CA VAL A 329 -28.59 7.85 -28.39
C VAL A 329 -27.40 8.67 -28.87
N ALA A 330 -26.49 8.03 -29.60
CA ALA A 330 -25.42 8.73 -30.31
C ALA A 330 -25.80 8.83 -31.79
N ARG A 331 -25.82 10.04 -32.32
CA ARG A 331 -26.16 10.33 -33.71
C ARG A 331 -24.92 10.82 -34.45
N LEU A 332 -24.62 10.20 -35.59
CA LEU A 332 -23.52 10.62 -36.45
C LEU A 332 -23.84 11.97 -37.10
N ARG A 333 -22.86 12.88 -37.10
CA ARG A 333 -22.90 14.16 -37.82
C ARG A 333 -21.81 14.18 -38.88
N GLY A 334 -22.19 13.94 -40.13
CA GLY A 334 -21.27 13.98 -41.26
C GLY A 334 -21.40 12.76 -42.15
N SER A 335 -20.34 12.46 -42.90
CA SER A 335 -20.31 11.31 -43.81
C SER A 335 -20.11 10.00 -43.04
N ALA A 336 -20.83 8.97 -43.50
CA ALA A 336 -20.71 7.60 -43.02
C ALA A 336 -19.71 6.75 -43.84
N ASP A 337 -19.06 7.31 -44.87
CA ASP A 337 -18.22 6.57 -45.84
C ASP A 337 -17.10 5.76 -45.17
N LEU A 338 -16.49 6.32 -44.11
CA LEU A 338 -15.46 5.65 -43.31
C LEU A 338 -15.94 4.30 -42.77
N TYR A 339 -17.21 4.26 -42.34
CA TYR A 339 -17.85 3.11 -41.71
C TYR A 339 -18.44 2.12 -42.72
N LEU A 340 -18.33 2.39 -44.02
CA LEU A 340 -18.71 1.48 -45.11
C LEU A 340 -17.51 0.76 -45.74
N SER A 341 -16.29 1.17 -45.40
CA SER A 341 -15.06 0.57 -45.95
C SER A 341 -14.95 -0.93 -45.67
N VAL A 342 -14.73 -1.76 -46.69
CA VAL A 342 -14.46 -3.20 -46.51
C VAL A 342 -13.03 -3.54 -46.96
N PRO A 343 -12.37 -4.53 -46.33
CA PRO A 343 -11.04 -4.96 -46.76
C PRO A 343 -11.01 -5.36 -48.23
N GLU A 344 -9.99 -4.91 -48.97
CA GLU A 344 -9.79 -5.35 -50.37
C GLU A 344 -9.53 -6.86 -50.43
N THR A 345 -8.82 -7.41 -49.44
CA THR A 345 -8.48 -8.83 -49.32
C THR A 345 -9.64 -9.71 -48.83
N LEU A 346 -10.87 -9.18 -48.76
CA LEU A 346 -12.03 -9.93 -48.31
C LEU A 346 -12.36 -11.09 -49.28
N SER A 347 -12.48 -12.29 -48.72
CA SER A 347 -12.79 -13.53 -49.46
C SER A 347 -14.04 -13.37 -50.34
N SER A 348 -13.94 -13.90 -51.57
CA SER A 348 -15.06 -13.93 -52.53
C SER A 348 -16.26 -14.70 -52.01
N GLN A 349 -16.06 -15.71 -51.15
CA GLN A 349 -17.13 -16.48 -50.52
C GLN A 349 -18.03 -15.59 -49.63
N VAL A 350 -17.43 -14.66 -48.87
CA VAL A 350 -18.20 -13.73 -48.02
C VAL A 350 -19.01 -12.78 -48.89
N ARG A 351 -18.42 -12.27 -49.97
CA ARG A 351 -19.13 -11.39 -50.93
C ARG A 351 -20.30 -12.12 -51.60
N GLN A 352 -20.11 -13.36 -52.04
CA GLN A 352 -21.17 -14.18 -52.62
C GLN A 352 -22.26 -14.52 -51.61
N ALA A 353 -21.91 -14.76 -50.35
CA ALA A 353 -22.88 -15.02 -49.29
C ALA A 353 -23.74 -13.80 -48.95
N VAL A 354 -23.19 -12.58 -49.04
CA VAL A 354 -24.00 -11.35 -48.89
C VAL A 354 -24.84 -11.11 -50.14
N ALA A 355 -24.29 -11.32 -51.34
CA ALA A 355 -25.02 -11.15 -52.59
C ALA A 355 -26.21 -12.11 -52.76
N SER A 356 -26.22 -13.25 -52.06
CA SER A 356 -27.37 -14.16 -52.04
C SER A 356 -28.48 -13.74 -51.07
N ILE A 357 -28.21 -12.78 -50.18
CA ILE A 357 -29.21 -12.17 -49.31
C ILE A 357 -29.80 -11.00 -50.09
N ASN A 358 -31.07 -11.11 -50.47
CA ASN A 358 -31.75 -10.04 -51.20
C ASN A 358 -32.03 -8.86 -50.26
N VAL A 359 -31.13 -7.87 -50.28
CA VAL A 359 -31.23 -6.64 -49.47
C VAL A 359 -31.81 -5.46 -50.24
N GLU A 360 -32.19 -5.64 -51.51
CA GLU A 360 -32.77 -4.58 -52.31
C GLU A 360 -34.10 -4.11 -51.70
N ASN A 361 -34.24 -2.80 -51.52
CA ASN A 361 -35.41 -2.15 -50.92
C ASN A 361 -35.69 -2.51 -49.44
N LEU A 362 -34.75 -3.15 -48.74
CA LEU A 362 -34.85 -3.37 -47.30
C LEU A 362 -34.37 -2.15 -46.52
N GLY A 363 -35.09 -1.79 -45.45
CA GLY A 363 -34.65 -0.82 -44.45
C GLY A 363 -33.63 -1.42 -43.48
N PHE A 364 -33.12 -0.59 -42.56
CA PHE A 364 -32.08 -1.01 -41.62
C PHE A 364 -32.48 -2.25 -40.79
N ALA A 365 -33.69 -2.25 -40.23
CA ALA A 365 -34.14 -3.31 -39.35
C ALA A 365 -34.27 -4.65 -40.09
N GLU A 366 -34.79 -4.63 -41.32
CA GLU A 366 -34.93 -5.82 -42.16
C GLU A 366 -33.57 -6.37 -42.59
N ARG A 367 -32.60 -5.50 -42.96
CA ARG A 367 -31.23 -5.94 -43.30
C ARG A 367 -30.55 -6.63 -42.12
N VAL A 368 -30.66 -6.05 -40.92
CA VAL A 368 -30.11 -6.66 -39.69
C VAL A 368 -30.78 -8.00 -39.42
N ALA A 369 -32.10 -8.08 -39.49
CA ALA A 369 -32.85 -9.33 -39.23
C ALA A 369 -32.47 -10.46 -40.21
N GLU A 370 -32.29 -10.15 -41.51
CA GLU A 370 -31.84 -11.14 -42.49
C GLU A 370 -30.44 -11.66 -42.21
N LEU A 371 -29.53 -10.77 -41.79
CA LEU A 371 -28.17 -11.15 -41.40
C LEU A 371 -28.15 -11.96 -40.10
N GLU A 372 -28.95 -11.59 -39.10
CA GLU A 372 -29.13 -12.39 -37.88
C GLU A 372 -29.66 -13.79 -38.22
N GLY A 373 -30.67 -13.87 -39.11
CA GLY A 373 -31.20 -15.11 -39.63
C GLY A 373 -30.14 -15.95 -40.36
N PHE A 374 -29.25 -15.32 -41.12
CA PHE A 374 -28.11 -16.00 -41.73
C PHE A 374 -27.20 -16.64 -40.66
N PHE A 375 -26.79 -15.89 -39.63
CA PHE A 375 -25.95 -16.40 -38.54
C PHE A 375 -26.60 -17.58 -37.80
N LEU A 376 -27.90 -17.47 -37.49
CA LEU A 376 -28.68 -18.53 -36.86
C LEU A 376 -28.73 -19.80 -37.73
N ARG A 377 -28.96 -19.65 -39.05
CA ARG A 377 -28.98 -20.79 -40.00
C ARG A 377 -27.61 -21.45 -40.15
N ARG A 378 -26.50 -20.69 -40.00
CA ARG A 378 -25.13 -21.24 -40.06
C ARG A 378 -24.76 -22.09 -38.84
N GLN A 379 -25.54 -22.01 -37.75
CA GLN A 379 -25.31 -22.77 -36.50
C GLN A 379 -23.88 -22.59 -35.97
N LEU A 380 -23.42 -21.34 -35.88
CA LEU A 380 -22.09 -20.98 -35.40
C LEU A 380 -21.99 -21.20 -33.89
N SER A 381 -20.83 -21.65 -33.41
CA SER A 381 -20.58 -21.89 -31.99
C SER A 381 -19.53 -20.92 -31.42
N TYR A 382 -19.74 -20.49 -30.18
CA TYR A 382 -18.86 -19.61 -29.42
C TYR A 382 -17.80 -20.44 -28.68
N SER A 383 -16.52 -20.24 -28.98
CA SER A 383 -15.40 -20.90 -28.30
C SER A 383 -14.12 -20.07 -28.43
N ALA A 384 -13.31 -20.04 -27.36
CA ALA A 384 -11.97 -19.44 -27.35
C ALA A 384 -10.86 -20.47 -27.66
N GLU A 385 -11.18 -21.77 -27.71
CA GLU A 385 -10.19 -22.85 -27.75
C GLU A 385 -9.98 -23.41 -29.16
N ASN A 386 -8.71 -23.68 -29.50
CA ASN A 386 -8.30 -24.36 -30.73
C ASN A 386 -8.91 -23.72 -31.99
N LEU A 387 -8.87 -22.38 -32.06
CA LEU A 387 -9.32 -21.62 -33.22
C LEU A 387 -8.24 -21.63 -34.32
N PRO A 388 -8.62 -21.85 -35.59
CA PRO A 388 -7.66 -21.87 -36.68
C PRO A 388 -7.12 -20.47 -36.97
N GLN A 389 -5.79 -20.31 -36.96
CA GLN A 389 -5.14 -19.08 -37.40
C GLN A 389 -5.01 -19.11 -38.93
N THR A 390 -5.68 -18.19 -39.61
CA THR A 390 -5.73 -18.12 -41.07
C THR A 390 -5.65 -16.67 -41.54
N GLU A 391 -5.30 -16.46 -42.81
CA GLU A 391 -5.30 -15.13 -43.43
C GLU A 391 -6.73 -14.62 -43.74
N THR A 392 -7.73 -15.49 -43.69
CA THR A 392 -9.15 -15.17 -43.97
C THR A 392 -10.06 -15.57 -42.80
N PRO A 393 -9.82 -15.05 -41.58
CA PRO A 393 -10.48 -15.53 -40.36
C PRO A 393 -12.01 -15.43 -40.41
N VAL A 394 -12.56 -14.42 -41.09
CA VAL A 394 -14.01 -14.27 -41.28
C VAL A 394 -14.58 -15.39 -42.16
N ALA A 395 -13.92 -15.73 -43.27
CA ALA A 395 -14.40 -16.78 -44.18
C ALA A 395 -14.27 -18.16 -43.51
N THR A 396 -13.12 -18.44 -42.91
CA THR A 396 -12.90 -19.69 -42.17
C THR A 396 -13.91 -19.85 -41.03
N PHE A 397 -14.20 -18.79 -40.27
CA PHE A 397 -15.22 -18.83 -39.23
C PHE A 397 -16.62 -19.14 -39.78
N LEU A 398 -17.05 -18.42 -40.82
CA LEU A 398 -18.41 -18.56 -41.36
C LEU A 398 -18.63 -19.90 -42.08
N PHE A 399 -17.62 -20.38 -42.80
CA PHE A 399 -17.77 -21.47 -43.77
C PHE A 399 -17.12 -22.79 -43.37
N ASP A 400 -15.97 -22.74 -42.70
CA ASP A 400 -15.16 -23.92 -42.43
C ASP A 400 -15.26 -24.35 -40.95
N SER A 401 -14.71 -23.56 -40.03
CA SER A 401 -14.59 -23.91 -38.62
C SER A 401 -15.94 -23.88 -37.91
N ARG A 402 -16.83 -22.94 -38.30
CA ARG A 402 -18.11 -22.63 -37.63
C ARG A 402 -17.99 -22.43 -36.11
N ARG A 403 -16.78 -22.08 -35.66
CA ARG A 403 -16.40 -21.90 -34.27
C ARG A 403 -15.52 -20.66 -34.18
N GLY A 404 -15.86 -19.75 -33.29
CA GLY A 404 -15.14 -18.49 -33.11
C GLY A 404 -15.42 -17.83 -31.76
N TYR A 405 -14.62 -16.84 -31.42
CA TYR A 405 -14.82 -16.00 -30.23
C TYR A 405 -15.51 -14.67 -30.59
N CYS A 406 -15.76 -13.78 -29.63
CA CYS A 406 -16.51 -12.52 -29.85
C CYS A 406 -15.99 -11.70 -31.04
N GLU A 407 -14.67 -11.61 -31.21
CA GLU A 407 -14.03 -10.91 -32.33
C GLU A 407 -14.42 -11.47 -33.71
N HIS A 408 -14.60 -12.79 -33.83
CA HIS A 408 -14.96 -13.45 -35.09
C HIS A 408 -16.41 -13.13 -35.46
N PHE A 409 -17.32 -13.25 -34.49
CA PHE A 409 -18.71 -12.88 -34.65
C PHE A 409 -18.86 -11.40 -35.00
N ALA A 410 -18.23 -10.52 -34.23
CA ALA A 410 -18.29 -9.07 -34.42
C ALA A 410 -17.70 -8.65 -35.78
N SER A 411 -16.52 -9.16 -36.14
CA SER A 411 -15.87 -8.85 -37.41
C SER A 411 -16.67 -9.36 -38.61
N ALA A 412 -17.14 -10.61 -38.57
CA ALA A 412 -17.91 -11.18 -39.66
C ALA A 412 -19.22 -10.41 -39.88
N PHE A 413 -19.93 -10.11 -38.79
CA PHE A 413 -21.20 -9.40 -38.85
C PHE A 413 -21.01 -7.96 -39.34
N ALA A 414 -20.01 -7.23 -38.82
CA ALA A 414 -19.72 -5.87 -39.24
C ALA A 414 -19.33 -5.78 -40.73
N VAL A 415 -18.44 -6.67 -41.21
CA VAL A 415 -18.05 -6.70 -42.64
C VAL A 415 -19.24 -7.03 -43.54
N MET A 416 -20.09 -7.99 -43.15
CA MET A 416 -21.28 -8.33 -43.93
C MET A 416 -22.29 -7.18 -43.96
N LEU A 417 -22.50 -6.46 -42.85
CA LEU A 417 -23.32 -5.25 -42.83
C LEU A 417 -22.77 -4.15 -43.75
N ARG A 418 -21.45 -3.94 -43.77
CA ARG A 418 -20.83 -2.97 -44.70
C ARG A 418 -21.05 -3.35 -46.17
N LEU A 419 -20.99 -4.65 -46.50
CA LEU A 419 -21.35 -5.14 -47.84
C LEU A 419 -22.84 -4.96 -48.17
N MET A 420 -23.70 -4.89 -47.16
CA MET A 420 -25.13 -4.57 -47.26
C MET A 420 -25.39 -3.06 -47.18
N ASP A 421 -24.38 -2.21 -47.36
CA ASP A 421 -24.50 -0.74 -47.30
C ASP A 421 -25.03 -0.19 -45.97
N VAL A 422 -24.74 -0.90 -44.87
CA VAL A 422 -25.03 -0.45 -43.50
C VAL A 422 -23.71 0.01 -42.85
N PRO A 423 -23.56 1.29 -42.50
CA PRO A 423 -22.36 1.78 -41.85
C PRO A 423 -22.18 1.14 -40.47
N THR A 424 -21.01 0.57 -40.19
CA THR A 424 -20.73 -0.12 -38.92
C THR A 424 -19.38 0.23 -38.31
N ARG A 425 -19.21 -0.08 -37.03
CA ARG A 425 -17.93 -0.07 -36.32
C ARG A 425 -17.92 -1.14 -35.23
N LEU A 426 -16.72 -1.53 -34.80
CA LEU A 426 -16.56 -2.40 -33.62
C LEU A 426 -16.34 -1.57 -32.37
N VAL A 427 -16.82 -2.08 -31.24
CA VAL A 427 -16.57 -1.51 -29.92
C VAL A 427 -15.93 -2.59 -29.07
N GLY A 428 -14.74 -2.30 -28.56
CA GLY A 428 -13.99 -3.16 -27.65
C GLY A 428 -14.16 -2.69 -26.21
N GLY A 429 -14.25 -3.64 -25.28
CA GLY A 429 -14.48 -3.35 -23.88
C GLY A 429 -14.68 -4.61 -23.06
N TYR A 430 -15.64 -4.58 -22.11
CA TYR A 430 -15.99 -5.73 -21.27
C TYR A 430 -17.49 -5.97 -21.25
N LEU A 431 -17.90 -7.22 -21.02
CA LEU A 431 -19.29 -7.62 -20.90
C LEU A 431 -19.60 -8.24 -19.52
N GLY A 432 -20.66 -7.75 -18.88
CA GLY A 432 -21.18 -8.31 -17.63
C GLY A 432 -20.36 -7.91 -16.40
N GLY A 433 -20.09 -8.87 -15.52
CA GLY A 433 -19.44 -8.65 -14.24
C GLY A 433 -20.20 -9.34 -13.11
N THR A 434 -19.49 -9.74 -12.06
CA THR A 434 -20.12 -10.35 -10.89
C THR A 434 -20.57 -9.25 -9.93
N TYR A 435 -21.87 -9.16 -9.65
CA TYR A 435 -22.37 -8.19 -8.69
C TYR A 435 -22.08 -8.64 -7.25
N ASN A 436 -21.42 -7.78 -6.48
CA ASN A 436 -21.16 -8.00 -5.07
C ASN A 436 -22.19 -7.24 -4.23
N ARG A 437 -23.19 -7.96 -3.70
CA ARG A 437 -24.25 -7.37 -2.88
C ARG A 437 -23.78 -6.83 -1.53
N PHE A 438 -22.63 -7.26 -1.00
CA PHE A 438 -22.09 -6.75 0.27
C PHE A 438 -21.42 -5.38 0.12
N GLY A 439 -20.81 -5.14 -1.04
CA GLY A 439 -20.09 -3.91 -1.34
C GLY A 439 -20.79 -2.98 -2.34
N GLU A 440 -21.90 -3.41 -2.93
CA GLU A 440 -22.67 -2.68 -3.97
C GLU A 440 -21.83 -2.28 -5.19
N PHE A 441 -21.03 -3.22 -5.72
CA PHE A 441 -20.19 -3.01 -6.90
C PHE A 441 -20.16 -4.22 -7.83
N TYR A 442 -19.88 -4.00 -9.10
CA TYR A 442 -19.53 -5.04 -10.06
C TYR A 442 -18.03 -5.30 -10.05
N LEU A 443 -17.65 -6.56 -9.97
CA LEU A 443 -16.28 -7.02 -10.21
C LEU A 443 -16.18 -7.52 -11.65
N VAL A 444 -15.29 -6.90 -12.43
CA VAL A 444 -15.05 -7.25 -13.84
C VAL A 444 -13.62 -7.72 -13.99
N THR A 445 -13.45 -8.90 -14.58
CA THR A 445 -12.17 -9.58 -14.81
C THR A 445 -11.76 -9.54 -16.29
N GLU A 446 -10.49 -9.83 -16.58
CA GLU A 446 -9.93 -9.75 -17.94
C GLU A 446 -10.57 -10.76 -18.91
N ASP A 447 -10.99 -11.95 -18.44
CA ASP A 447 -11.76 -12.93 -19.21
C ASP A 447 -13.12 -12.40 -19.72
N ARG A 448 -13.55 -11.23 -19.26
CA ARG A 448 -14.77 -10.55 -19.71
C ARG A 448 -14.54 -9.58 -20.84
N ALA A 449 -13.32 -9.49 -21.35
CA ALA A 449 -13.04 -8.71 -22.54
C ALA A 449 -13.98 -9.14 -23.67
N HIS A 450 -14.66 -8.17 -24.27
CA HIS A 450 -15.70 -8.43 -25.25
C HIS A 450 -15.68 -7.38 -26.36
N VAL A 451 -16.05 -7.81 -27.56
CA VAL A 451 -16.16 -6.96 -28.74
C VAL A 451 -17.56 -7.12 -29.33
N TRP A 452 -18.21 -6.01 -29.61
CA TRP A 452 -19.54 -5.97 -30.24
C TRP A 452 -19.59 -4.99 -31.40
N VAL A 453 -20.72 -4.94 -32.10
CA VAL A 453 -20.93 -4.11 -33.28
C VAL A 453 -21.83 -2.92 -32.93
N GLU A 454 -21.53 -1.75 -33.47
CA GLU A 454 -22.50 -0.68 -33.61
C GLU A 454 -22.79 -0.46 -35.09
N ALA A 455 -24.07 -0.40 -35.44
CA ALA A 455 -24.55 -0.17 -36.79
C ALA A 455 -25.39 1.11 -36.85
N LEU A 456 -25.22 1.89 -37.90
CA LEU A 456 -25.94 3.14 -38.08
C LEU A 456 -27.31 2.87 -38.69
N ASN A 457 -28.38 3.28 -38.00
CA ASN A 457 -29.73 3.13 -38.52
C ASN A 457 -30.10 4.21 -39.55
N ASP A 458 -31.26 4.06 -40.19
CA ASP A 458 -31.78 5.00 -41.21
C ASP A 458 -31.98 6.43 -40.67
N GLN A 459 -32.00 6.63 -39.35
CA GLN A 459 -32.11 7.94 -38.68
C GLN A 459 -30.74 8.55 -38.34
N GLY A 460 -29.64 7.89 -38.70
CA GLY A 460 -28.27 8.30 -38.41
C GLY A 460 -27.83 8.01 -36.97
N GLU A 461 -28.49 7.07 -36.29
CA GLU A 461 -28.24 6.74 -34.89
C GLU A 461 -27.54 5.39 -34.74
N TRP A 462 -26.54 5.35 -33.86
CA TRP A 462 -25.78 4.13 -33.59
C TRP A 462 -26.59 3.16 -32.73
N VAL A 463 -26.88 1.98 -33.27
CA VAL A 463 -27.55 0.87 -32.61
C VAL A 463 -26.53 -0.22 -32.25
N ARG A 464 -26.50 -0.64 -30.98
CA ARG A 464 -25.63 -1.71 -30.49
C ARG A 464 -26.21 -3.08 -30.86
N ILE A 465 -25.39 -3.92 -31.48
CA ILE A 465 -25.72 -5.30 -31.86
C ILE A 465 -24.58 -6.22 -31.38
N ASP A 466 -24.94 -7.32 -30.71
CA ASP A 466 -23.97 -8.31 -30.22
C ASP A 466 -24.17 -9.64 -30.94
N PRO A 467 -23.48 -9.87 -32.07
CA PRO A 467 -23.66 -11.08 -32.87
C PRO A 467 -23.21 -12.35 -32.16
N SER A 468 -22.41 -12.25 -31.08
CA SER A 468 -21.99 -13.40 -30.29
C SER A 468 -23.18 -14.09 -29.61
N ARG A 469 -24.27 -13.37 -29.37
CA ARG A 469 -25.52 -13.90 -28.83
C ARG A 469 -26.30 -14.79 -29.81
N LEU A 470 -25.94 -14.78 -31.08
CA LEU A 470 -26.53 -15.63 -32.13
C LEU A 470 -25.90 -17.02 -32.18
N ALA A 471 -24.85 -17.27 -31.37
CA ALA A 471 -24.22 -18.58 -31.29
C ALA A 471 -25.16 -19.63 -30.69
N ILE A 472 -25.08 -20.87 -31.16
CA ILE A 472 -25.93 -21.98 -30.68
C ILE A 472 -25.76 -22.28 -29.18
N ASN A 473 -24.59 -21.95 -28.62
CA ASN A 473 -24.23 -22.12 -27.21
C ASN A 473 -24.10 -20.78 -26.48
N ALA A 474 -24.71 -19.71 -27.00
CA ALA A 474 -24.66 -18.37 -26.38
C ALA A 474 -25.15 -18.40 -24.93
N ASP A 475 -26.28 -19.07 -24.65
CA ASP A 475 -26.82 -19.16 -23.29
C ASP A 475 -25.80 -19.73 -22.32
N GLN A 476 -25.12 -20.83 -22.67
CA GLN A 476 -24.09 -21.44 -21.81
C GLN A 476 -22.85 -20.54 -21.66
N ALA A 477 -22.39 -19.95 -22.76
CA ALA A 477 -21.20 -19.09 -22.76
C ALA A 477 -21.40 -17.83 -21.91
N PHE A 478 -22.58 -17.20 -21.98
CA PHE A 478 -22.88 -15.96 -21.26
C PHE A 478 -23.53 -16.20 -19.89
N SER A 479 -24.16 -17.35 -19.62
CA SER A 479 -24.65 -17.70 -18.28
C SER A 479 -23.52 -18.15 -17.35
N ALA A 480 -22.51 -18.85 -17.86
CA ALA A 480 -21.29 -19.18 -17.11
C ALA A 480 -20.55 -17.90 -16.68
N ALA A 481 -20.65 -16.83 -17.48
CA ALA A 481 -20.16 -15.51 -17.13
C ALA A 481 -20.99 -14.83 -16.00
N VAL A 482 -22.20 -15.29 -15.69
CA VAL A 482 -22.98 -14.74 -14.56
C VAL A 482 -22.89 -15.61 -13.31
N ALA A 483 -22.11 -16.71 -13.34
CA ALA A 483 -21.96 -17.60 -12.20
C ALA A 483 -21.60 -16.82 -10.92
N GLU A 484 -22.51 -16.84 -9.94
CA GLU A 484 -22.32 -16.14 -8.68
C GLU A 484 -21.09 -16.70 -7.97
N ARG A 485 -20.12 -15.82 -7.67
CA ARG A 485 -19.00 -16.18 -6.80
C ARG A 485 -19.54 -16.63 -5.45
N GLY A 486 -18.93 -17.67 -4.89
CA GLY A 486 -19.37 -18.23 -3.61
C GLY A 486 -19.43 -17.16 -2.51
N TYR A 487 -20.34 -17.34 -1.54
CA TYR A 487 -20.59 -16.38 -0.45
C TYR A 487 -19.31 -15.87 0.23
N VAL A 488 -18.37 -16.77 0.54
CA VAL A 488 -17.10 -16.43 1.21
C VAL A 488 -16.23 -15.54 0.32
N GLN A 489 -16.12 -15.86 -0.98
CA GLN A 489 -15.35 -15.06 -1.94
C GLN A 489 -15.95 -13.66 -2.10
N SER A 490 -17.28 -13.56 -2.22
CA SER A 490 -17.99 -12.28 -2.29
C SER A 490 -17.78 -11.44 -1.02
N LEU A 491 -17.80 -12.06 0.16
CA LEU A 491 -17.51 -11.37 1.41
C LEU A 491 -16.06 -10.88 1.48
N THR A 492 -15.08 -11.71 1.08
CA THR A 492 -13.67 -11.31 1.06
C THR A 492 -13.40 -10.20 0.05
N ASP A 493 -14.03 -10.26 -1.13
CA ASP A 493 -13.93 -9.23 -2.16
C ASP A 493 -14.51 -7.90 -1.66
N ALA A 494 -15.63 -7.95 -0.91
CA ALA A 494 -16.22 -6.77 -0.30
C ALA A 494 -15.34 -6.18 0.81
N LEU A 495 -14.75 -7.01 1.67
CA LEU A 495 -13.81 -6.56 2.69
C LEU A 495 -12.56 -5.92 2.07
N PHE A 496 -12.00 -6.53 1.02
CA PHE A 496 -10.86 -5.99 0.29
C PHE A 496 -11.21 -4.66 -0.40
N HIS A 497 -12.41 -4.57 -0.99
CA HIS A 497 -12.90 -3.34 -1.59
C HIS A 497 -13.09 -2.23 -0.53
N LEU A 498 -13.69 -2.56 0.61
CA LEU A 498 -13.85 -1.64 1.74
C LEU A 498 -12.50 -1.17 2.27
N TRP A 499 -11.50 -2.05 2.37
CA TRP A 499 -10.13 -1.71 2.73
C TRP A 499 -9.52 -0.74 1.71
N THR A 500 -9.66 -1.04 0.42
CA THR A 500 -9.12 -0.21 -0.66
C THR A 500 -9.76 1.17 -0.64
N ARG A 501 -11.09 1.25 -0.49
CA ARG A 501 -11.82 2.52 -0.45
C ARG A 501 -11.51 3.35 0.80
N ARG A 502 -11.52 2.74 2.00
CA ARG A 502 -11.44 3.45 3.28
C ARG A 502 -10.02 3.62 3.83
N VAL A 503 -9.06 2.81 3.39
CA VAL A 503 -7.69 2.82 3.93
C VAL A 503 -6.67 3.24 2.88
N LEU A 504 -6.74 2.67 1.67
CA LEU A 504 -5.79 3.00 0.59
C LEU A 504 -6.16 4.30 -0.13
N ASN A 505 -7.42 4.47 -0.51
CA ASN A 505 -7.94 5.62 -1.25
C ASN A 505 -8.54 6.69 -0.33
N PHE A 506 -8.18 6.69 0.96
CA PHE A 506 -8.64 7.68 1.92
C PHE A 506 -7.94 9.02 1.67
N ASP A 507 -8.57 9.86 0.85
CA ASP A 507 -8.04 11.16 0.44
C ASP A 507 -8.34 12.27 1.46
N VAL A 508 -7.53 13.33 1.43
CA VAL A 508 -7.70 14.58 2.18
C VAL A 508 -9.11 15.15 1.99
N GLN A 509 -9.69 15.02 0.80
CA GLN A 509 -11.07 15.47 0.53
C GLN A 509 -12.10 14.74 1.41
N GLN A 510 -11.95 13.42 1.59
CA GLN A 510 -12.84 12.64 2.46
C GLN A 510 -12.62 12.97 3.94
N GLN A 511 -11.36 13.21 4.36
CA GLN A 511 -11.05 13.70 5.71
C GLN A 511 -11.78 15.02 6.02
N PHE A 512 -11.74 15.99 5.09
CA PHE A 512 -12.43 17.27 5.25
C PHE A 512 -13.95 17.14 5.24
N GLN A 513 -14.52 16.22 4.43
CA GLN A 513 -15.96 15.95 4.42
C GLN A 513 -16.43 15.35 5.74
N LEU A 514 -15.75 14.33 6.26
CA LEU A 514 -16.06 13.73 7.56
C LEU A 514 -15.90 14.71 8.72
N LEU A 515 -14.85 15.54 8.71
CA LEU A 515 -14.68 16.62 9.69
C LEU A 515 -15.82 17.65 9.60
N ARG A 516 -16.22 18.05 8.39
CA ARG A 516 -17.35 18.97 8.18
C ARG A 516 -18.65 18.36 8.67
N GLU A 517 -18.97 17.11 8.30
CA GLU A 517 -20.19 16.41 8.70
C GLU A 517 -20.25 16.13 10.20
N THR A 518 -19.15 15.68 10.79
CA THR A 518 -19.04 15.45 12.24
C THR A 518 -19.19 16.76 12.99
N SER A 519 -18.57 17.83 12.48
CA SER A 519 -18.62 19.12 13.14
C SER A 519 -19.90 19.93 12.87
N THR A 520 -20.65 19.65 11.81
CA THR A 520 -22.02 20.18 11.66
C THR A 520 -22.99 19.43 12.58
N ARG A 521 -22.82 18.12 12.76
CA ARG A 521 -23.60 17.31 13.73
C ARG A 521 -23.31 17.68 15.18
N LEU A 522 -22.06 17.98 15.53
CA LEU A 522 -21.67 18.42 16.88
C LEU A 522 -21.82 19.93 17.09
N GLY A 523 -22.28 20.70 16.10
CA GLY A 523 -22.45 22.16 16.20
C GLY A 523 -21.14 22.95 16.39
N LEU A 524 -19.98 22.30 16.34
CA LEU A 524 -18.67 22.88 16.64
C LEU A 524 -18.17 23.86 15.56
N LEU A 525 -18.62 23.73 14.31
CA LEU A 525 -18.02 24.46 13.18
C LEU A 525 -18.61 25.85 12.93
N ARG A 526 -19.63 26.30 13.68
CA ARG A 526 -20.15 27.67 13.50
C ARG A 526 -19.16 28.75 14.00
N GLN A 527 -18.06 28.39 14.65
CA GLN A 527 -17.11 29.35 15.26
C GLN A 527 -15.60 29.07 15.12
N ILE A 528 -15.16 27.99 14.45
CA ILE A 528 -13.72 27.66 14.40
C ILE A 528 -13.07 28.31 13.17
N ASN A 529 -12.61 29.55 13.34
CA ASN A 529 -11.75 30.25 12.39
C ASN A 529 -10.34 29.62 12.40
N VAL A 530 -9.69 29.44 11.25
CA VAL A 530 -8.28 28.98 11.09
C VAL A 530 -7.29 29.45 12.20
N PRO A 531 -7.32 30.70 12.71
CA PRO A 531 -6.53 31.12 13.86
C PRO A 531 -6.69 30.29 15.15
N SER A 532 -7.82 29.62 15.40
CA SER A 532 -8.02 28.79 16.61
C SER A 532 -7.25 27.47 16.55
N LEU A 533 -7.00 26.92 15.36
CA LEU A 533 -6.21 25.69 15.18
C LEU A 533 -4.71 25.97 15.42
N VAL A 534 -4.24 27.14 14.99
CA VAL A 534 -2.92 27.68 15.33
C VAL A 534 -2.81 27.96 16.84
N ALA A 535 -3.88 28.46 17.47
CA ALA A 535 -3.91 28.68 18.92
C ALA A 535 -3.78 27.37 19.71
N VAL A 536 -4.46 26.29 19.30
CA VAL A 536 -4.33 24.96 19.95
C VAL A 536 -2.91 24.41 19.82
N MET A 537 -2.30 24.51 18.63
CA MET A 537 -0.90 24.11 18.39
C MET A 537 0.07 24.92 19.26
N MET A 538 -0.16 26.23 19.38
CA MET A 538 0.63 27.14 20.23
C MET A 538 0.46 26.83 21.72
N ILE A 539 -0.75 26.50 22.18
CA ILE A 539 -1.02 26.11 23.58
C ILE A 539 -0.34 24.77 23.90
N MET A 540 -0.37 23.81 22.99
CA MET A 540 0.33 22.52 23.14
C MET A 540 1.86 22.71 23.19
N ALA A 541 2.41 23.54 22.29
CA ALA A 541 3.83 23.88 22.29
C ALA A 541 4.23 24.64 23.57
N LEU A 542 3.40 25.59 24.02
CA LEU A 542 3.60 26.32 25.28
C LEU A 542 3.50 25.38 26.47
N GLY A 543 2.58 24.42 26.48
CA GLY A 543 2.46 23.38 27.49
C GLY A 543 3.71 22.50 27.56
N LEU A 544 4.27 22.10 26.42
CA LEU A 544 5.53 21.37 26.36
C LEU A 544 6.70 22.21 26.88
N VAL A 545 6.78 23.49 26.50
CA VAL A 545 7.79 24.42 27.00
C VAL A 545 7.65 24.64 28.50
N VAL A 546 6.42 24.77 29.01
CA VAL A 546 6.13 24.90 30.44
C VAL A 546 6.50 23.62 31.18
N VAL A 547 6.19 22.43 30.65
CA VAL A 547 6.60 21.14 31.26
C VAL A 547 8.12 20.99 31.26
N LEU A 548 8.80 21.34 30.17
CA LEU A 548 10.26 21.31 30.07
C LEU A 548 10.91 22.36 31.00
N ALA A 549 10.35 23.57 31.07
CA ALA A 549 10.78 24.63 31.97
C ALA A 549 10.49 24.28 33.43
N TRP A 550 9.37 23.62 33.72
CA TRP A 550 8.96 23.13 35.04
C TRP A 550 9.92 22.04 35.49
N LYS A 551 10.24 21.07 34.61
CA LYS A 551 11.25 20.03 34.84
C LYS A 551 12.67 20.64 35.03
N ARG A 552 13.01 21.70 34.28
CA ARG A 552 14.29 22.43 34.42
C ARG A 552 14.38 23.26 35.71
N ARG A 553 13.27 23.89 36.15
CA ARG A 553 13.20 24.71 37.36
C ARG A 553 13.17 23.87 38.65
N TRP A 554 12.75 22.61 38.55
CA TRP A 554 12.68 21.68 39.69
C TRP A 554 13.91 20.77 39.79
N GLY A 555 14.63 20.52 38.69
CA GLY A 555 15.89 19.76 38.68
C GLY A 555 17.14 20.51 39.16
N THR A 556 17.06 21.81 39.48
CA THR A 556 18.23 22.66 39.80
C THR A 556 18.46 22.92 41.29
N LYS A 557 17.46 22.80 42.16
CA LYS A 557 17.60 23.19 43.58
C LYS A 557 18.63 22.34 44.36
N ASN A 558 18.89 21.10 43.96
CA ASN A 558 19.82 20.20 44.67
C ASN A 558 21.17 19.99 43.95
N LYS A 559 21.25 20.27 42.64
CA LYS A 559 22.49 20.09 41.85
C LYS A 559 23.62 21.05 42.27
N GLY A 560 23.27 22.24 42.74
CA GLY A 560 24.23 23.22 43.25
C GLY A 560 24.95 22.75 44.52
N LEU A 561 24.24 22.07 45.43
CA LEU A 561 24.80 21.49 46.65
C LEU A 561 25.77 20.36 46.34
N LEU A 562 25.37 19.45 45.45
CA LEU A 562 26.24 18.37 44.98
C LEU A 562 27.52 18.91 44.31
N HIS A 563 27.40 19.92 43.45
CA HIS A 563 28.58 20.56 42.84
C HIS A 563 29.48 21.23 43.87
N SER A 564 28.92 21.88 44.88
CA SER A 564 29.69 22.51 45.95
C SER A 564 30.43 21.48 46.81
N TYR A 565 29.80 20.34 47.09
CA TYR A 565 30.40 19.20 47.79
C TYR A 565 31.54 18.57 47.00
N LEU A 566 31.30 18.18 45.73
CA LEU A 566 32.32 17.57 44.88
C LEU A 566 33.54 18.48 44.70
N ARG A 567 33.33 19.78 44.52
CA ARG A 567 34.42 20.77 44.43
C ARG A 567 35.19 20.89 45.74
N GLN A 568 34.51 20.79 46.88
CA GLN A 568 35.15 20.87 48.19
C GLN A 568 35.97 19.61 48.49
N VAL A 569 35.42 18.43 48.21
CA VAL A 569 36.13 17.15 48.36
C VAL A 569 37.37 17.10 47.46
N ALA A 570 37.27 17.56 46.21
CA ALA A 570 38.42 17.67 45.31
C ALA A 570 39.54 18.54 45.91
N ARG A 571 39.17 19.70 46.50
CA ARG A 571 40.13 20.62 47.15
C ARG A 571 40.76 20.02 48.41
N CYS A 572 39.97 19.36 49.25
CA CYS A 572 40.46 18.71 50.47
C CYS A 572 41.41 17.55 50.17
N ALA A 573 41.20 16.87 49.04
CA ALA A 573 42.03 15.79 48.53
C ALA A 573 43.23 16.25 47.68
N GLY A 574 43.42 17.55 47.45
CA GLY A 574 44.51 18.08 46.62
C GLY A 574 44.37 17.79 45.11
N LEU A 575 43.18 17.42 44.64
CA LEU A 575 42.93 17.08 43.24
C LEU A 575 42.36 18.29 42.48
N GLN A 576 42.83 18.52 41.25
CA GLN A 576 42.25 19.57 40.39
C GLN A 576 40.82 19.23 39.95
N ARG A 577 40.54 17.94 39.75
CA ARG A 577 39.21 17.43 39.39
C ARG A 577 39.06 15.99 39.85
N LEU A 578 37.89 15.66 40.38
CA LEU A 578 37.52 14.27 40.68
C LEU A 578 37.18 13.54 39.36
N PRO A 579 37.59 12.27 39.19
CA PRO A 579 37.15 11.42 38.09
C PRO A 579 35.62 11.40 37.97
N PRO A 580 35.05 11.57 36.76
CA PRO A 580 33.60 11.62 36.56
C PRO A 580 32.89 10.29 36.84
N GLU A 581 33.64 9.19 36.95
CA GLU A 581 33.14 7.83 37.16
C GLU A 581 32.92 7.49 38.64
N LEU A 582 33.44 8.30 39.57
CA LEU A 582 33.33 8.06 41.00
C LEU A 582 31.95 8.45 41.55
N GLY A 583 31.19 7.45 41.99
CA GLY A 583 29.89 7.64 42.64
C GLY A 583 29.99 8.26 44.04
N LEU A 584 28.89 8.83 44.53
CA LEU A 584 28.81 9.54 45.81
C LEU A 584 29.24 8.67 47.01
N TYR A 585 28.76 7.42 47.06
CA TYR A 585 29.09 6.45 48.12
C TYR A 585 30.53 5.93 48.01
N GLN A 586 31.04 5.82 46.79
CA GLN A 586 32.42 5.41 46.54
C GLN A 586 33.39 6.50 46.97
N LEU A 587 33.08 7.78 46.71
CA LEU A 587 33.83 8.93 47.22
C LEU A 587 33.84 8.97 48.75
N ALA A 588 32.69 8.73 49.38
CA ALA A 588 32.61 8.66 50.84
C ALA A 588 33.50 7.53 51.40
N HIS A 589 33.46 6.35 50.78
CA HIS A 589 34.30 5.23 51.18
C HIS A 589 35.79 5.50 50.99
N LEU A 590 36.21 6.05 49.85
CA LEU A 590 37.62 6.33 49.55
C LEU A 590 38.18 7.48 50.40
N SER A 591 37.35 8.46 50.75
CA SER A 591 37.78 9.56 51.63
C SER A 591 37.99 9.16 53.09
N GLY A 592 37.40 8.04 53.54
CA GLY A 592 37.43 7.60 54.94
C GLY A 592 36.80 8.59 55.94
N HIS A 593 36.28 9.74 55.49
CA HIS A 593 35.92 10.85 56.35
C HIS A 593 34.44 10.79 56.78
N PRO A 594 34.11 10.97 58.07
CA PRO A 594 32.74 10.84 58.58
C PRO A 594 31.76 11.82 57.92
N LEU A 595 32.20 13.05 57.64
CA LEU A 595 31.39 14.07 56.95
C LEU A 595 31.05 13.71 55.49
N CYS A 596 31.94 13.01 54.79
CA CYS A 596 31.68 12.56 53.41
C CYS A 596 30.66 11.42 53.39
N ARG A 597 30.72 10.51 54.37
CA ARG A 597 29.71 9.47 54.59
C ARG A 597 28.36 10.07 54.95
N GLU A 598 28.32 11.02 55.88
CA GLU A 598 27.08 11.72 56.26
C GLU A 598 26.43 12.45 55.06
N PHE A 599 27.23 13.12 54.23
CA PHE A 599 26.72 13.74 53.00
C PHE A 599 26.17 12.71 52.02
N ALA A 600 26.89 11.59 51.84
CA ALA A 600 26.49 10.54 50.91
C ALA A 600 25.20 9.85 51.33
N ASP A 601 25.03 9.58 52.63
CA ASP A 601 23.83 8.94 53.17
C ASP A 601 22.61 9.87 53.09
N LEU A 602 22.74 11.13 53.51
CA LEU A 602 21.64 12.10 53.48
C LEU A 602 21.22 12.47 52.06
N TYR A 603 22.18 12.75 51.17
CA TYR A 603 21.89 13.13 49.79
C TYR A 603 21.48 11.92 48.95
N GLY A 604 22.09 10.75 49.16
CA GLY A 604 21.76 9.50 48.49
C GLY A 604 20.38 8.97 48.87
N ALA A 605 20.00 9.03 50.15
CA ALA A 605 18.65 8.68 50.61
C ALA A 605 17.56 9.55 49.95
N ALA A 606 17.85 10.83 49.71
CA ALA A 606 16.93 11.71 49.00
C ALA A 606 16.89 11.47 47.48
N LEU A 607 18.01 11.07 46.88
CA LEU A 607 18.11 10.81 45.45
C LEU A 607 17.46 9.48 45.05
N TYR A 608 17.67 8.42 45.83
CA TYR A 608 17.23 7.06 45.53
C TYR A 608 15.97 6.62 46.30
N GLY A 609 15.67 7.26 47.44
CA GLY A 609 14.55 6.89 48.32
C GLY A 609 13.23 7.63 48.04
N GLY A 610 13.15 8.45 46.99
CA GLY A 610 11.93 9.15 46.58
C GLY A 610 11.40 10.23 47.56
N LYS A 611 12.11 10.48 48.66
CA LYS A 611 11.75 11.49 49.68
C LYS A 611 12.49 12.80 49.42
N ARG A 612 11.80 13.94 49.55
CA ARG A 612 12.42 15.28 49.41
C ARG A 612 13.29 15.57 50.64
N LEU A 613 14.44 16.23 50.44
CA LEU A 613 15.22 16.82 51.52
C LEU A 613 14.39 17.89 52.23
N ASP A 614 14.16 17.71 53.53
CA ASP A 614 13.55 18.74 54.37
C ASP A 614 14.49 19.96 54.52
N SER A 615 13.92 21.11 54.88
CA SER A 615 14.62 22.35 55.20
C SER A 615 15.75 22.15 56.23
N SER A 616 15.53 21.29 57.23
CA SER A 616 16.53 20.89 58.23
C SER A 616 17.71 20.12 57.61
N GLN A 617 17.42 19.13 56.76
CA GLN A 617 18.42 18.31 56.07
C GLN A 617 19.23 19.12 55.05
N ASN A 618 18.59 20.05 54.35
CA ASN A 618 19.28 20.99 53.43
C ASN A 618 20.18 22.00 54.16
N LYS A 619 19.85 22.35 55.41
CA LYS A 619 20.74 23.15 56.27
C LYS A 619 21.93 22.30 56.72
N ARG A 620 21.68 21.06 57.15
CA ARG A 620 22.72 20.11 57.56
C ARG A 620 23.72 19.80 56.44
N LEU A 621 23.26 19.52 55.22
CA LEU A 621 24.13 19.31 54.06
C LEU A 621 25.01 20.52 53.74
N ARG A 622 24.50 21.75 53.93
CA ARG A 622 25.29 22.99 53.78
C ARG A 622 26.34 23.12 54.87
N ASP A 623 26.00 22.76 56.10
CA ASP A 623 26.92 22.80 57.23
C ASP A 623 28.03 21.75 57.08
N VAL A 624 27.71 20.55 56.58
CA VAL A 624 28.70 19.52 56.21
C VAL A 624 29.69 20.04 55.17
N VAL A 625 29.22 20.67 54.08
CA VAL A 625 30.09 21.28 53.06
C VAL A 625 30.94 22.43 53.65
N ARG A 626 30.44 23.17 54.63
CA ARG A 626 31.21 24.23 55.33
C ARG A 626 32.26 23.66 56.27
N GLN A 627 31.94 22.59 57.01
CA GLN A 627 32.88 21.92 57.91
C GLN A 627 34.02 21.27 57.12
N LEU A 628 33.70 20.64 55.99
CA LEU A 628 34.70 20.11 55.05
C LEU A 628 35.71 21.17 54.56
N LYS A 629 35.41 22.48 54.61
CA LYS A 629 36.39 23.52 54.24
C LYS A 629 37.61 23.58 55.14
N LYS A 630 37.52 23.10 56.37
CA LYS A 630 38.60 23.16 57.36
C LYS A 630 39.42 21.88 57.45
N GLU A 631 38.99 20.83 56.74
CA GLU A 631 39.57 19.50 56.80
C GLU A 631 40.49 19.25 55.59
N ARG A 632 41.53 18.43 55.79
CA ARG A 632 42.37 17.86 54.73
C ARG A 632 42.46 16.35 54.91
N PHE A 633 42.28 15.60 53.83
CA PHE A 633 42.37 14.13 53.84
C PHE A 633 42.84 13.65 52.47
N VAL A 634 43.55 12.53 52.42
CA VAL A 634 44.08 11.96 51.18
C VAL A 634 43.06 10.97 50.61
N ILE A 635 42.79 11.06 49.31
CA ILE A 635 42.03 10.06 48.56
C ILE A 635 43.03 9.33 47.68
N GLU A 636 43.26 8.04 47.93
CA GLU A 636 44.06 7.21 47.01
C GLU A 636 43.23 6.95 45.75
N VAL A 637 43.61 7.63 44.65
CA VAL A 637 43.01 7.43 43.33
C VAL A 637 44.09 6.92 42.38
N ALA A 638 43.90 5.73 41.83
CA ALA A 638 44.86 5.05 40.95
C ALA A 638 44.87 5.60 39.49
N LEU A 639 44.84 6.93 39.30
CA LEU A 639 44.83 7.57 37.98
C LEU A 639 45.80 8.77 37.93
N PRO A 640 46.89 8.72 37.12
CA PRO A 640 47.92 9.76 37.08
C PRO A 640 47.44 11.13 36.54
N GLN A 641 46.25 11.20 35.93
CA GLN A 641 45.70 12.44 35.35
C GLN A 641 45.01 13.37 36.37
N CYS A 642 44.92 12.98 37.65
CA CYS A 642 44.17 13.74 38.67
C CYS A 642 45.05 14.40 39.75
N LEU A 643 46.33 14.03 39.86
CA LEU A 643 47.26 14.56 40.85
C LEU A 643 47.78 15.94 40.42
N GLY A 644 47.59 16.95 41.26
CA GLY A 644 48.31 18.22 41.12
C GLY A 644 49.77 18.03 41.53
N ASP A 645 50.69 18.63 40.77
CA ASP A 645 52.12 18.68 41.07
C ASP A 645 52.33 19.25 42.48
N ASN A 646 52.72 18.38 43.42
CA ASN A 646 52.86 18.68 44.84
C ASN A 646 54.33 18.62 45.25
N SER A 647 55.18 19.29 44.48
CA SER A 647 56.59 19.53 44.84
C SER A 647 56.72 20.85 45.61
N ARG A 648 56.44 20.85 46.92
CA ARG A 648 57.01 21.77 47.94
C ARG A 648 56.54 21.43 49.38
N SER A 649 57.52 21.28 50.27
CA SER A 649 57.53 21.07 51.75
C SER A 649 56.90 19.76 52.26
N GLU A 650 57.59 18.91 53.02
CA GLU A 650 58.86 19.02 53.77
C GLU A 650 59.95 18.06 53.27
#